data_AF-A0A932PE90-F1
#
_entry.id   AF-A0A932PE90-F1
#
_cell.length_a   1.000
_cell.length_b   1.000
_cell.length_c   1.000
_cell.angle_alpha   90.00
_cell.angle_beta   90.00
_cell.angle_gamma   90.00
#
_symmetry.space_group_name_H-M   'P 1'
#
loop_
_entity.id
_entity.type
_entity.pdbx_description
1 polymer ?
#
loop_
_entity_poly.entity_id
_entity_poly.type
_entity_poly.pdbx_seq_one_letter_code
_entity_poly.pdbx_strand_id
1 'polypeptide(L)'
;MPLGTLLVTGANFKGDALVAIDGQPVPTFLFDAHTLEAEISSDFDTTAANHQITVQQSTGTSNAIRLAVYAPQQGPFVMNAIPGFLVGPESSPLWIAVADIEGDGFADVLMPNDVPNGSGGIAILKGRSDGSLAPAAVLSIQTPYALLIGDIDGDGIADLVSVTQVGNNSLVTVLRGDGHGNFQPLASSEVPYLGVLITEYLSDLDGDGLLDLVVTGADGSGATSDLQWLRNTGGGNFSSGVSLATINTFSYFTLGDLNRDGKPDIVYSTQTSPTGPIVVHTLMNLGSGHFSDSVTPGLNGVGGLATVGDFNLDGIPDLVVQAVQNTVLQLYSFAGKGDGSFQQLGSVTISPPGYKVYQLVVGDFDHDGFPDLAGTDGETEPSHILYLFGDGRGNFTPQQVVGPQGGPSVTADINGDGLPDLIVPDRFNFVSVALGRTDRKFPSALALAPPLASPPYAGDINGDGLPEIFFGGFPDTIFGNVFQNQGHNAFQLAASTDPRGFMVADLTGRGVVDLIGFSDSGMIIWPNNGSFNFSSSPITLPPISGPIMIADMDGDGHPDIVGSGQIFFGNGAYQFTPVATQNISSGPYLIGDFNGDGRLDIAIGGATLLNAGNRTFNLVTSEALPLVNGAVAAVADFNGDGKDDVAISDGGQSVGIFYSQGDGTFYVATELDTGGFVGGVAVGDFNGDGRIDIAAGLMFAQQAVILFNNANGQFSRSFFASGADTASMTSADLNHGGKSDLIFSNFELDFRPPNANVVFHK
;
A
#
# COMPACT_ATOMS: atom_id res chain seq x y z
N MET A 1 12.87 -30.09 -24.92
CA MET A 1 13.36 -29.99 -23.54
C MET A 1 12.11 -30.02 -22.66
N PRO A 2 12.14 -30.69 -21.49
CA PRO A 2 11.06 -30.57 -20.53
C PRO A 2 10.83 -29.08 -20.19
N LEU A 3 9.58 -28.69 -19.91
CA LEU A 3 9.24 -27.33 -19.48
C LEU A 3 9.82 -27.01 -18.10
N GLY A 4 10.08 -28.03 -17.29
CA GLY A 4 10.70 -27.94 -15.98
C GLY A 4 10.71 -29.31 -15.30
N THR A 5 11.14 -29.31 -14.04
CA THR A 5 11.19 -30.50 -13.20
C THR A 5 10.42 -30.21 -11.90
N LEU A 6 9.55 -31.14 -11.51
CA LEU A 6 8.81 -31.11 -10.25
C LEU A 6 9.52 -32.01 -9.23
N LEU A 7 9.92 -31.46 -8.10
CA LEU A 7 10.33 -32.26 -6.94
C LEU A 7 9.11 -32.52 -6.05
N VAL A 8 8.77 -33.78 -5.85
CA VAL A 8 7.65 -34.20 -5.00
C VAL A 8 8.21 -34.85 -3.75
N THR A 9 8.02 -34.19 -2.61
CA THR A 9 8.42 -34.69 -1.30
C THR A 9 7.26 -35.40 -0.59
N GLY A 10 7.58 -36.41 0.20
CA GLY A 10 6.59 -37.21 0.93
C GLY A 10 7.24 -38.33 1.73
N ALA A 11 6.46 -39.31 2.16
CA ALA A 11 6.96 -40.42 2.97
C ALA A 11 6.67 -41.77 2.32
N ASN A 12 7.65 -42.68 2.38
CA ASN A 12 7.54 -44.08 1.94
C ASN A 12 7.38 -44.27 0.42
N PHE A 13 8.03 -43.44 -0.40
CA PHE A 13 8.09 -43.69 -1.84
C PHE A 13 8.89 -44.96 -2.14
N LYS A 14 8.46 -45.65 -3.20
CA LYS A 14 9.03 -46.91 -3.66
C LYS A 14 9.45 -46.78 -5.12
N GLY A 15 10.24 -47.75 -5.59
CA GLY A 15 10.74 -47.77 -6.96
C GLY A 15 9.67 -47.84 -8.06
N ASP A 16 8.41 -48.08 -7.69
CA ASP A 16 7.24 -48.07 -8.58
C ASP A 16 6.37 -46.81 -8.45
N ALA A 17 6.79 -45.83 -7.65
CA ALA A 17 6.07 -44.57 -7.50
C ALA A 17 6.20 -43.72 -8.77
N LEU A 18 5.05 -43.22 -9.24
CA LEU A 18 4.92 -42.40 -10.43
C LEU A 18 4.14 -41.13 -10.08
N VAL A 19 4.69 -39.98 -10.45
CA VAL A 19 3.95 -38.72 -10.38
C VAL A 19 2.98 -38.68 -11.57
N ALA A 20 1.76 -38.24 -11.31
CA ALA A 20 0.73 -38.04 -12.32
C ALA A 20 0.12 -36.65 -12.20
N ILE A 21 0.00 -35.96 -13.33
CA ILE A 21 -0.65 -34.65 -13.45
C ILE A 21 -1.98 -34.86 -14.19
N ASP A 22 -3.09 -34.45 -13.56
CA ASP A 22 -4.47 -34.72 -14.01
C ASP A 22 -4.73 -36.20 -14.31
N GLY A 23 -4.11 -37.07 -13.50
CA GLY A 23 -4.18 -38.52 -13.65
C GLY A 23 -3.35 -39.10 -14.80
N GLN A 24 -2.59 -38.28 -15.54
CA GLN A 24 -1.64 -38.74 -16.56
C GLN A 24 -0.23 -38.89 -15.94
N PRO A 25 0.38 -40.10 -15.96
CA PRO A 25 1.74 -40.30 -15.46
C PRO A 25 2.77 -39.52 -16.26
N VAL A 26 3.71 -38.89 -15.57
CA VAL A 26 4.87 -38.20 -16.18
C VAL A 26 6.17 -38.96 -15.89
N PRO A 27 7.24 -38.78 -16.69
CA PRO A 27 8.54 -39.38 -16.40
C PRO A 27 8.96 -39.03 -14.97
N THR A 28 9.18 -40.04 -14.15
CA THR A 28 9.45 -39.89 -12.71
C THR A 28 10.68 -40.70 -12.33
N PHE A 29 11.56 -40.11 -11.54
CA PHE A 29 12.75 -40.71 -10.97
C PHE A 29 12.64 -40.70 -9.44
N LEU A 30 12.91 -41.85 -8.82
CA LEU A 30 13.03 -41.92 -7.36
C LEU A 30 14.43 -41.46 -6.97
N PHE A 31 14.49 -40.33 -6.27
CA PHE A 31 15.74 -39.80 -5.74
C PHE A 31 16.11 -40.53 -4.44
N ASP A 32 15.15 -40.62 -3.50
CA ASP A 32 15.23 -41.41 -2.28
C ASP A 32 13.83 -41.82 -1.78
N ALA A 33 13.72 -42.40 -0.58
CA ALA A 33 12.44 -42.86 -0.02
C ALA A 33 11.43 -41.73 0.32
N HIS A 34 11.84 -40.47 0.20
CA HIS A 34 11.07 -39.27 0.53
C HIS A 34 10.95 -38.29 -0.63
N THR A 35 11.72 -38.46 -1.71
CA THR A 35 11.77 -37.51 -2.83
C THR A 35 11.66 -38.20 -4.18
N LEU A 36 10.71 -37.74 -4.99
CA LEU A 36 10.55 -38.06 -6.41
C LEU A 36 10.89 -36.84 -7.26
N GLU A 37 11.52 -37.04 -8.40
CA GLU A 37 11.77 -36.02 -9.42
C GLU A 37 10.94 -36.35 -10.66
N ALA A 38 10.09 -35.44 -11.11
CA ALA A 38 9.18 -35.66 -12.23
C ALA A 38 9.34 -34.61 -13.34
N GLU A 39 9.46 -35.04 -14.58
CA GLU A 39 9.62 -34.12 -15.72
C GLU A 39 8.27 -33.57 -16.18
N ILE A 40 8.15 -32.24 -16.25
CA ILE A 40 7.01 -31.59 -16.89
C ILE A 40 7.24 -31.60 -18.39
N SER A 41 6.47 -32.42 -19.09
CA SER A 41 6.61 -32.58 -20.53
C SER A 41 6.20 -31.31 -21.28
N SER A 42 6.79 -31.08 -22.46
CA SER A 42 6.53 -29.89 -23.29
C SER A 42 5.13 -29.82 -23.88
N ASP A 43 4.34 -30.88 -23.75
CA ASP A 43 2.93 -30.97 -24.13
C ASP A 43 1.97 -30.79 -22.94
N PHE A 44 2.49 -30.43 -21.76
CA PHE A 44 1.68 -30.01 -20.63
C PHE A 44 0.76 -28.85 -21.03
N ASP A 45 -0.51 -28.91 -20.62
CA ASP A 45 -1.49 -27.88 -20.93
C ASP A 45 -1.16 -26.63 -20.11
N THR A 46 -0.56 -25.63 -20.76
CA THR A 46 -0.18 -24.37 -20.13
C THR A 46 -1.33 -23.34 -20.11
N THR A 47 -2.57 -23.75 -20.40
CA THR A 47 -3.71 -22.84 -20.28
C THR A 47 -4.04 -22.57 -18.82
N ALA A 48 -4.52 -21.36 -18.52
CA ALA A 48 -4.78 -20.96 -17.14
C ALA A 48 -5.85 -21.86 -16.50
N ALA A 49 -5.43 -22.75 -15.61
CA ALA A 49 -6.27 -23.79 -15.03
C ALA A 49 -5.63 -24.38 -13.76
N ASN A 50 -6.46 -25.09 -12.99
CA ASN A 50 -6.00 -25.90 -11.87
C ASN A 50 -5.80 -27.34 -12.33
N HIS A 51 -4.59 -27.84 -12.13
CA HIS A 51 -4.20 -29.22 -12.36
C HIS A 51 -4.05 -29.96 -11.02
N GLN A 52 -4.22 -31.28 -11.04
CA GLN A 52 -4.05 -32.13 -9.86
C GLN A 52 -2.81 -32.99 -9.98
N ILE A 53 -1.89 -32.85 -9.02
CA ILE A 53 -0.74 -33.73 -8.86
C ILE A 53 -1.07 -34.84 -7.88
N THR A 54 -0.81 -36.08 -8.29
CA THR A 54 -0.92 -37.27 -7.42
C THR A 54 0.31 -38.14 -7.57
N VAL A 55 0.66 -38.89 -6.52
CA VAL A 55 1.65 -39.97 -6.60
C VAL A 55 0.91 -41.31 -6.62
N GLN A 56 1.13 -42.08 -7.68
CA GLN A 56 0.56 -43.41 -7.87
C GLN A 56 1.63 -44.46 -7.60
N GLN A 57 1.35 -45.41 -6.72
CA GLN A 57 2.24 -46.55 -6.44
C GLN A 57 1.42 -47.81 -6.12
N SER A 58 2.05 -48.97 -6.05
CA SER A 58 1.37 -50.25 -5.79
C SER A 58 0.54 -50.28 -4.50
N THR A 59 0.84 -49.41 -3.53
CA THR A 59 0.12 -49.30 -2.26
C THR A 59 -1.07 -48.34 -2.30
N GLY A 60 -1.28 -47.61 -3.39
CA GLY A 60 -2.39 -46.68 -3.57
C GLY A 60 -1.96 -45.36 -4.22
N THR A 61 -2.93 -44.46 -4.38
CA THR A 61 -2.73 -43.09 -4.89
C THR A 61 -2.78 -42.11 -3.72
N SER A 62 -1.89 -41.10 -3.70
CA SER A 62 -1.90 -40.03 -2.71
C SER A 62 -3.15 -39.15 -2.81
N ASN A 63 -3.34 -38.27 -1.81
CA ASN A 63 -4.21 -37.11 -1.99
C ASN A 63 -3.69 -36.23 -3.13
N ALA A 64 -4.60 -35.49 -3.77
CA ALA A 64 -4.24 -34.57 -4.84
C ALA A 64 -3.71 -33.25 -4.26
N ILE A 65 -2.57 -32.78 -4.76
CA ILE A 65 -2.05 -31.44 -4.52
C ILE A 65 -2.36 -30.60 -5.75
N ARG A 66 -2.76 -29.34 -5.55
CA ARG A 66 -3.12 -28.42 -6.64
C ARG A 66 -1.86 -27.84 -7.28
N LEU A 67 -1.80 -27.86 -8.60
CA LEU A 67 -0.84 -27.11 -9.41
C LEU A 67 -1.64 -26.11 -10.24
N ALA A 68 -1.52 -24.83 -9.96
CA ALA A 68 -2.17 -23.79 -10.75
C ALA A 68 -1.22 -23.32 -11.86
N VAL A 69 -1.73 -23.22 -13.08
CA VAL A 69 -1.05 -22.60 -14.22
C VAL A 69 -1.71 -21.26 -14.48
N TYR A 70 -0.91 -20.21 -14.62
CA TYR A 70 -1.37 -18.86 -14.90
C TYR A 70 -0.93 -18.43 -16.30
N ALA A 71 -1.75 -17.60 -16.95
CA ALA A 71 -1.37 -16.92 -18.18
C ALA A 71 -0.72 -15.57 -17.81
N PRO A 72 0.45 -15.21 -18.37
CA PRO A 72 1.04 -13.91 -18.10
C PRO A 72 0.12 -12.80 -18.63
N GLN A 73 -0.31 -11.91 -17.74
CA GLN A 73 -1.02 -10.69 -18.11
C GLN A 73 -0.04 -9.73 -18.79
N GLN A 74 -0.05 -9.68 -20.11
CA GLN A 74 0.54 -8.57 -20.87
C GLN A 74 -0.45 -7.40 -20.87
N GLY A 75 -0.17 -6.35 -20.10
CA GLY A 75 -1.02 -5.15 -20.04
C GLY A 75 -0.23 -3.87 -19.76
N PRO A 76 -0.64 -2.72 -20.31
CA PRO A 76 0.05 -1.42 -20.17
C PRO A 76 0.02 -0.91 -18.72
N PHE A 77 0.68 0.22 -18.43
CA PHE A 77 0.72 0.85 -17.10
C PHE A 77 -0.70 1.14 -16.57
N VAL A 78 -1.23 0.20 -15.79
CA VAL A 78 -2.47 0.31 -15.03
C VAL A 78 -2.06 0.48 -13.57
N MET A 79 -2.34 1.63 -12.97
CA MET A 79 -2.13 1.84 -11.54
C MET A 79 -3.38 1.38 -10.79
N ASN A 80 -3.26 0.30 -10.02
CA ASN A 80 -4.31 -0.16 -9.11
C ASN A 80 -4.16 0.55 -7.76
N ALA A 81 -5.24 1.13 -7.25
CA ALA A 81 -5.28 1.60 -5.88
C ALA A 81 -5.14 0.39 -4.94
N ILE A 82 -4.04 0.31 -4.20
CA ILE A 82 -3.85 -0.72 -3.17
C ILE A 82 -4.43 -0.15 -1.88
N PRO A 83 -5.46 -0.79 -1.28
CA PRO A 83 -6.08 -0.26 -0.08
C PRO A 83 -5.07 -0.25 1.07
N GLY A 84 -4.81 0.92 1.66
CA GLY A 84 -4.13 1.02 2.94
C GLY A 84 -5.10 0.65 4.06
N PHE A 85 -4.69 -0.24 4.97
CA PHE A 85 -5.49 -0.61 6.13
C PHE A 85 -4.94 0.08 7.36
N LEU A 86 -5.77 0.90 8.01
CA LEU A 86 -5.45 1.49 9.30
C LEU A 86 -5.48 0.38 10.36
N VAL A 87 -4.35 0.09 10.98
CA VAL A 87 -4.26 -0.97 11.99
C VAL A 87 -4.31 -0.44 13.42
N GLY A 88 -3.98 0.83 13.66
CA GLY A 88 -4.12 1.48 14.96
C GLY A 88 -3.39 2.83 15.02
N PRO A 89 -3.60 3.68 16.04
CA PRO A 89 -2.97 5.00 16.11
C PRO A 89 -1.43 5.00 16.29
N GLU A 90 -0.82 3.91 16.78
CA GLU A 90 0.61 3.88 17.18
C GLU A 90 1.24 2.47 17.07
N SER A 91 0.96 1.71 16.00
CA SER A 91 1.61 0.41 15.76
C SER A 91 3.07 0.58 15.25
N SER A 92 3.97 -0.33 15.62
CA SER A 92 5.28 -0.46 14.96
C SER A 92 5.25 -1.67 14.04
N PRO A 93 4.89 -1.53 12.75
CA PRO A 93 4.75 -2.68 11.86
C PRO A 93 6.09 -3.26 11.40
N LEU A 94 7.23 -2.81 11.94
CA LEU A 94 8.57 -3.24 11.52
C LEU A 94 8.77 -4.76 11.50
N TRP A 95 7.91 -5.53 12.17
CA TRP A 95 7.94 -6.98 12.20
C TRP A 95 6.57 -7.57 11.83
N ILE A 96 6.42 -7.92 10.55
CA ILE A 96 5.25 -8.61 10.00
C ILE A 96 5.59 -10.08 9.72
N ALA A 97 4.56 -10.92 9.73
CA ALA A 97 4.64 -12.29 9.20
C ALA A 97 3.66 -12.43 8.04
N VAL A 98 4.01 -13.24 7.04
CA VAL A 98 3.20 -13.44 5.84
C VAL A 98 3.13 -14.93 5.53
N ALA A 99 1.92 -15.47 5.39
CA ALA A 99 1.67 -16.87 5.05
C ALA A 99 0.20 -17.07 4.64
N ASP A 100 -0.10 -18.09 3.84
CA ASP A 100 -1.48 -18.56 3.62
C ASP A 100 -1.95 -19.34 4.87
N ILE A 101 -2.63 -18.64 5.80
CA ILE A 101 -3.03 -19.23 7.09
C ILE A 101 -4.40 -19.93 7.02
N GLU A 102 -5.08 -19.85 5.89
CA GLU A 102 -6.37 -20.49 5.65
C GLU A 102 -6.40 -21.53 4.52
N GLY A 103 -5.27 -21.72 3.84
CA GLY A 103 -5.08 -22.70 2.77
C GLY A 103 -5.86 -22.36 1.50
N ASP A 104 -6.17 -21.08 1.26
CA ASP A 104 -6.96 -20.65 0.10
C ASP A 104 -6.11 -20.31 -1.13
N GLY A 105 -4.79 -20.31 -0.97
CA GLY A 105 -3.79 -20.00 -1.99
C GLY A 105 -3.41 -18.52 -2.09
N PHE A 106 -3.89 -17.67 -1.18
CA PHE A 106 -3.50 -16.26 -1.08
C PHE A 106 -2.74 -16.04 0.23
N ALA A 107 -1.59 -15.38 0.17
CA ALA A 107 -0.87 -15.08 1.40
C ALA A 107 -1.57 -14.01 2.24
N ASP A 108 -1.65 -14.22 3.54
CA ASP A 108 -2.22 -13.30 4.52
C ASP A 108 -1.10 -12.57 5.28
N VAL A 109 -1.38 -11.35 5.75
CA VAL A 109 -0.42 -10.53 6.50
C VAL A 109 -0.84 -10.45 7.97
N LEU A 110 0.09 -10.78 8.87
CA LEU A 110 -0.06 -10.65 10.31
C LEU A 110 0.90 -9.59 10.84
N MET A 111 0.39 -8.69 11.68
CA MET A 111 1.19 -7.60 12.23
C MET A 111 0.80 -7.20 13.65
N PRO A 112 1.73 -6.69 14.46
CA PRO A 112 1.43 -6.09 15.75
C PRO A 112 0.38 -4.97 15.64
N ASN A 113 -0.61 -5.00 16.54
CA ASN A 113 -1.62 -3.96 16.67
C ASN A 113 -1.58 -3.36 18.08
N ASP A 114 -1.08 -2.13 18.20
CA ASP A 114 -1.11 -1.38 19.45
C ASP A 114 -2.29 -0.40 19.48
N VAL A 115 -3.07 -0.47 20.56
CA VAL A 115 -4.28 0.35 20.74
C VAL A 115 -4.10 1.19 22.01
N PRO A 116 -4.02 2.53 21.92
CA PRO A 116 -3.86 3.38 23.08
C PRO A 116 -4.97 3.12 24.11
N ASN A 117 -4.57 2.74 25.33
CA ASN A 117 -5.46 2.44 26.47
C ASN A 117 -6.34 1.18 26.34
N GLY A 118 -6.02 0.24 25.44
CA GLY A 118 -6.66 -1.07 25.33
C GLY A 118 -5.69 -2.24 25.60
N SER A 119 -6.22 -3.46 25.61
CA SER A 119 -5.41 -4.66 25.34
C SER A 119 -5.22 -4.74 23.83
N GLY A 120 -3.99 -4.52 23.34
CA GLY A 120 -3.65 -4.61 21.92
C GLY A 120 -3.76 -6.04 21.36
N GLY A 121 -2.95 -6.39 20.37
CA GLY A 121 -2.98 -7.73 19.82
C GLY A 121 -2.24 -7.89 18.49
N ILE A 122 -2.76 -8.78 17.65
CA ILE A 122 -2.26 -9.04 16.30
C ILE A 122 -3.40 -8.74 15.33
N ALA A 123 -3.12 -7.90 14.34
CA ALA A 123 -4.00 -7.72 13.19
C ALA A 123 -3.69 -8.78 12.13
N ILE A 124 -4.75 -9.40 11.62
CA ILE A 124 -4.73 -10.41 10.57
C ILE A 124 -5.46 -9.83 9.36
N LEU A 125 -4.73 -9.59 8.28
CA LEU A 125 -5.21 -9.01 7.05
C LEU A 125 -5.17 -10.08 5.96
N LYS A 126 -6.35 -10.54 5.52
CA LYS A 126 -6.45 -11.65 4.58
C LYS A 126 -6.12 -11.25 3.15
N GLY A 127 -5.35 -12.05 2.43
CA GLY A 127 -5.04 -11.88 1.02
C GLY A 127 -6.28 -11.98 0.12
N ARG A 128 -6.17 -11.46 -1.10
CA ARG A 128 -7.20 -11.61 -2.14
C ARG A 128 -6.55 -11.71 -3.50
N SER A 129 -7.26 -12.36 -4.42
CA SER A 129 -6.85 -12.56 -5.81
C SER A 129 -6.57 -11.27 -6.61
N ASP A 130 -6.98 -10.10 -6.13
CA ASP A 130 -6.70 -8.80 -6.75
C ASP A 130 -5.47 -8.10 -6.16
N GLY A 131 -4.75 -8.75 -5.23
CA GLY A 131 -3.62 -8.19 -4.50
C GLY A 131 -4.01 -7.26 -3.35
N SER A 132 -5.31 -7.08 -3.09
CA SER A 132 -5.78 -6.31 -1.93
C SER A 132 -5.84 -7.15 -0.67
N LEU A 133 -5.67 -6.49 0.48
CA LEU A 133 -5.88 -7.11 1.78
C LEU A 133 -7.32 -6.94 2.28
N ALA A 134 -7.80 -7.81 3.15
CA ALA A 134 -9.08 -7.67 3.83
C ALA A 134 -9.01 -6.73 5.03
N PRO A 135 -10.14 -6.11 5.43
CA PRO A 135 -10.20 -5.42 6.71
C PRO A 135 -9.68 -6.32 7.84
N ALA A 136 -8.81 -5.75 8.69
CA ALA A 136 -8.12 -6.52 9.72
C ALA A 136 -9.08 -7.18 10.72
N ALA A 137 -8.92 -8.48 10.94
CA ALA A 137 -9.42 -9.14 12.13
C ALA A 137 -8.37 -8.99 13.25
N VAL A 138 -8.81 -8.79 14.50
CA VAL A 138 -7.88 -8.59 15.62
C VAL A 138 -7.92 -9.80 16.55
N LEU A 139 -6.77 -10.45 16.71
CA LEU A 139 -6.53 -11.44 17.74
C LEU A 139 -6.09 -10.73 19.03
N SER A 140 -6.97 -10.73 20.03
CA SER A 140 -6.73 -10.04 21.32
C SER A 140 -5.74 -10.82 22.20
N ILE A 141 -4.47 -10.42 22.14
CA ILE A 141 -3.38 -10.90 23.01
C ILE A 141 -2.52 -9.71 23.45
N GLN A 142 -1.50 -9.93 24.28
CA GLN A 142 -0.51 -8.88 24.51
C GLN A 142 0.21 -8.56 23.18
N THR A 143 0.29 -7.28 22.81
CA THR A 143 0.92 -6.84 21.55
C THR A 143 2.36 -7.36 21.47
N PRO A 144 2.67 -8.21 20.49
CA PRO A 144 4.03 -8.65 20.25
C PRO A 144 4.80 -7.58 19.50
N TYR A 145 6.14 -7.61 19.59
CA TYR A 145 6.99 -6.79 18.74
C TYR A 145 7.62 -7.62 17.61
N ALA A 146 7.55 -8.95 17.63
CA ALA A 146 7.96 -9.81 16.52
C ALA A 146 7.00 -11.00 16.34
N LEU A 147 6.84 -11.44 15.09
CA LEU A 147 5.94 -12.50 14.66
C LEU A 147 6.67 -13.45 13.70
N LEU A 148 6.44 -14.76 13.84
CA LEU A 148 6.90 -15.78 12.89
C LEU A 148 5.76 -16.76 12.63
N ILE A 149 5.74 -17.37 11.46
CA ILE A 149 4.76 -18.40 11.09
C ILE A 149 5.46 -19.65 10.59
N GLY A 150 4.96 -20.81 10.99
CA GLY A 150 5.43 -22.13 10.54
C GLY A 150 4.69 -23.24 11.27
N ASP A 151 4.78 -24.48 10.79
CA ASP A 151 4.25 -25.65 11.50
C ASP A 151 5.17 -25.97 12.70
N ILE A 152 4.78 -25.54 13.90
CA ILE A 152 5.61 -25.67 15.12
C ILE A 152 5.26 -26.94 15.88
N ASP A 153 4.04 -27.44 15.77
CA ASP A 153 3.64 -28.66 16.47
C ASP A 153 3.66 -29.96 15.64
N GLY A 154 3.91 -29.83 14.33
CA GLY A 154 4.11 -30.92 13.38
C GLY A 154 2.82 -31.49 12.82
N ASP A 155 1.71 -30.74 12.84
CA ASP A 155 0.40 -31.18 12.36
C ASP A 155 0.13 -30.82 10.89
N GLY A 156 1.06 -30.13 10.24
CA GLY A 156 0.98 -29.69 8.84
C GLY A 156 0.18 -28.41 8.64
N ILE A 157 -0.25 -27.74 9.72
CA ILE A 157 -0.95 -26.45 9.69
C ILE A 157 0.01 -25.36 10.20
N ALA A 158 -0.07 -24.18 9.60
CA ALA A 158 0.73 -23.05 10.03
C ALA A 158 0.32 -22.56 11.43
N ASP A 159 1.27 -22.55 12.37
CA ASP A 159 1.16 -21.96 13.69
C ASP A 159 1.81 -20.56 13.73
N LEU A 160 1.49 -19.81 14.78
CA LEU A 160 2.00 -18.46 15.00
C LEU A 160 2.90 -18.41 16.22
N VAL A 161 4.14 -17.96 16.06
CA VAL A 161 5.04 -17.63 17.16
C VAL A 161 5.01 -16.12 17.37
N SER A 162 4.68 -15.70 18.59
CA SER A 162 4.65 -14.29 18.98
C SER A 162 5.71 -14.01 20.05
N VAL A 163 6.39 -12.88 19.92
CA VAL A 163 7.39 -12.41 20.88
C VAL A 163 6.92 -11.12 21.51
N THR A 164 6.67 -11.15 22.82
CA THR A 164 6.22 -9.98 23.58
C THR A 164 7.30 -9.51 24.54
N GLN A 165 7.41 -8.20 24.75
CA GLN A 165 8.33 -7.66 25.75
C GLN A 165 7.68 -7.67 27.13
N VAL A 166 8.36 -8.27 28.11
CA VAL A 166 7.93 -8.32 29.52
C VAL A 166 9.04 -7.70 30.38
N GLY A 167 8.95 -6.38 30.60
CA GLY A 167 10.01 -5.63 31.27
C GLY A 167 11.28 -5.56 30.41
N ASN A 168 12.40 -6.08 30.92
CA ASN A 168 13.68 -6.15 30.19
C ASN A 168 13.92 -7.53 29.54
N ASN A 169 12.88 -8.35 29.46
CA ASN A 169 12.91 -9.73 28.98
C ASN A 169 11.92 -9.88 27.83
N SER A 170 12.04 -10.97 27.08
CA SER A 170 11.09 -11.37 26.05
C SER A 170 10.35 -12.62 26.46
N LEU A 171 9.10 -12.76 26.03
CA LEU A 171 8.29 -13.94 26.19
C LEU A 171 7.89 -14.45 24.81
N VAL A 172 8.35 -15.66 24.49
CA VAL A 172 7.97 -16.38 23.27
C VAL A 172 6.71 -17.19 23.56
N THR A 173 5.68 -17.04 22.75
CA THR A 173 4.40 -17.77 22.87
C THR A 173 4.04 -18.38 21.51
N VAL A 174 3.70 -19.67 21.50
CA VAL A 174 3.18 -20.36 20.31
C VAL A 174 1.66 -20.40 20.38
N LEU A 175 1.02 -20.02 19.29
CA LEU A 175 -0.41 -20.09 19.10
C LEU A 175 -0.70 -21.07 17.97
N ARG A 176 -1.44 -22.13 18.28
CA ARG A 176 -1.80 -23.16 17.33
C ARG A 176 -2.78 -22.60 16.30
N GLY A 177 -2.49 -22.81 15.02
CA GLY A 177 -3.40 -22.53 13.91
C GLY A 177 -4.46 -23.61 13.73
N ASP A 178 -5.63 -23.24 13.21
CA ASP A 178 -6.68 -24.21 12.84
C ASP A 178 -6.82 -24.41 11.31
N GLY A 179 -5.97 -23.74 10.52
CA GLY A 179 -6.03 -23.75 9.05
C GLY A 179 -7.20 -22.95 8.48
N HIS A 180 -7.86 -22.12 9.29
CA HIS A 180 -8.94 -21.22 8.89
C HIS A 180 -8.69 -19.78 9.36
N GLY A 181 -7.42 -19.46 9.62
CA GLY A 181 -6.97 -18.15 10.11
C GLY A 181 -7.28 -17.86 11.58
N ASN A 182 -7.63 -18.88 12.40
CA ASN A 182 -7.79 -18.69 13.84
C ASN A 182 -6.59 -19.27 14.60
N PHE A 183 -6.22 -18.60 15.68
CA PHE A 183 -5.09 -18.98 16.54
C PHE A 183 -5.52 -19.09 18.00
N GLN A 184 -5.00 -20.11 18.69
CA GLN A 184 -5.25 -20.31 20.13
C GLN A 184 -3.93 -20.59 20.88
N PRO A 185 -3.70 -19.97 22.06
CA PRO A 185 -2.49 -20.22 22.84
C PRO A 185 -2.34 -21.69 23.20
N LEU A 186 -1.15 -22.23 23.01
CA LEU A 186 -0.83 -23.56 23.48
C LEU A 186 -0.41 -23.49 24.95
N ALA A 187 -1.15 -24.16 25.85
CA ALA A 187 -1.08 -23.92 27.30
C ALA A 187 0.31 -24.16 27.97
N SER A 188 1.27 -24.76 27.25
CA SER A 188 2.63 -25.04 27.73
C SER A 188 3.75 -24.33 26.94
N SER A 189 3.43 -23.50 25.95
CA SER A 189 4.42 -22.98 24.98
C SER A 189 5.14 -21.69 25.39
N GLU A 190 4.85 -21.14 26.57
CA GLU A 190 5.48 -19.90 27.03
C GLU A 190 6.94 -20.14 27.45
N VAL A 191 7.88 -19.58 26.69
CA VAL A 191 9.32 -19.66 26.98
C VAL A 191 9.83 -18.27 27.37
N PRO A 192 10.17 -18.04 28.66
CA PRO A 192 10.76 -16.78 29.08
C PRO A 192 12.20 -16.69 28.61
N TYR A 193 12.54 -15.56 28.00
CA TYR A 193 13.88 -15.25 27.52
C TYR A 193 14.47 -14.09 28.32
N LEU A 194 15.73 -14.21 28.75
CA LEU A 194 16.41 -13.13 29.47
C LEU A 194 17.03 -12.15 28.46
N GLY A 195 16.54 -10.90 28.46
CA GLY A 195 16.93 -9.89 27.48
C GLY A 195 15.89 -9.67 26.38
N VAL A 196 16.18 -8.74 25.47
CA VAL A 196 15.29 -8.37 24.37
C VAL A 196 15.77 -9.05 23.09
N LEU A 197 14.90 -9.84 22.44
CA LEU A 197 15.19 -10.44 21.13
C LEU A 197 15.18 -9.38 20.03
N ILE A 198 16.05 -9.54 19.03
CA ILE A 198 16.28 -8.55 17.96
C ILE A 198 16.02 -9.15 16.57
N THR A 199 16.36 -10.42 16.36
CA THR A 199 16.18 -11.11 15.08
C THR A 199 15.89 -12.58 15.36
N GLU A 200 14.95 -13.15 14.61
CA GLU A 200 14.42 -14.49 14.83
C GLU A 200 14.16 -15.20 13.50
N TYR A 201 14.45 -16.50 13.44
CA TYR A 201 14.14 -17.37 12.29
C TYR A 201 13.66 -18.74 12.75
N LEU A 202 12.79 -19.35 11.95
CA LEU A 202 12.37 -20.73 12.09
C LEU A 202 13.13 -21.62 11.09
N SER A 203 13.74 -22.70 11.56
CA SER A 203 14.44 -23.68 10.71
C SER A 203 14.70 -24.98 11.47
N ASP A 204 14.70 -26.12 10.80
CA ASP A 204 15.05 -27.41 11.40
C ASP A 204 16.58 -27.56 11.50
N LEU A 205 17.16 -27.24 12.66
CA LEU A 205 18.61 -27.21 12.84
C LEU A 205 19.21 -28.57 13.18
N ASP A 206 18.43 -29.52 13.70
CA ASP A 206 18.93 -30.84 14.08
C ASP A 206 18.46 -32.00 13.18
N GLY A 207 17.63 -31.68 12.18
CA GLY A 207 17.16 -32.61 11.15
C GLY A 207 16.05 -33.54 11.65
N ASP A 208 15.30 -33.15 12.68
CA ASP A 208 14.22 -33.96 13.26
C ASP A 208 12.84 -33.70 12.62
N GLY A 209 12.77 -32.77 11.67
CA GLY A 209 11.59 -32.42 10.90
C GLY A 209 10.69 -31.39 11.58
N LEU A 210 11.04 -30.91 12.78
CA LEU A 210 10.33 -29.84 13.46
C LEU A 210 11.10 -28.52 13.30
N LEU A 211 10.36 -27.42 13.09
CA LEU A 211 10.99 -26.09 13.01
C LEU A 211 11.49 -25.65 14.39
N ASP A 212 12.79 -25.44 14.52
CA ASP A 212 13.42 -24.81 15.69
C ASP A 212 13.38 -23.29 15.60
N LEU A 213 13.59 -22.63 16.74
CA LEU A 213 13.68 -21.17 16.81
C LEU A 213 15.13 -20.74 17.03
N VAL A 214 15.67 -19.95 16.11
CA VAL A 214 17.00 -19.31 16.24
C VAL A 214 16.80 -17.84 16.48
N VAL A 215 17.45 -17.28 17.50
CA VAL A 215 17.23 -15.89 17.91
C VAL A 215 18.54 -15.19 18.26
N THR A 216 18.53 -13.87 18.19
CA THR A 216 19.55 -13.05 18.84
C THR A 216 18.93 -12.25 19.97
N GLY A 217 19.54 -12.26 21.15
CA GLY A 217 19.05 -11.49 22.29
C GLY A 217 20.12 -10.63 22.94
N ALA A 218 19.85 -9.35 23.15
CA ALA A 218 20.74 -8.46 23.89
C ALA A 218 20.70 -8.77 25.38
N ASP A 219 21.85 -8.78 26.05
CA ASP A 219 21.85 -8.71 27.51
C ASP A 219 21.17 -7.41 27.97
N GLY A 220 20.66 -7.37 29.20
CA GLY A 220 19.98 -6.17 29.72
C GLY A 220 20.83 -4.89 29.77
N SER A 221 22.09 -4.93 29.31
CA SER A 221 22.99 -3.78 29.14
C SER A 221 23.05 -3.23 27.72
N GLY A 222 22.53 -3.96 26.72
CA GLY A 222 22.46 -3.52 25.31
C GLY A 222 23.81 -3.47 24.58
N ALA A 223 24.88 -4.05 25.16
CA ALA A 223 26.24 -3.97 24.62
C ALA A 223 26.66 -5.21 23.80
N THR A 224 26.07 -6.37 24.09
CA THR A 224 26.35 -7.64 23.42
C THR A 224 25.07 -8.46 23.30
N SER A 225 24.90 -9.15 22.17
CA SER A 225 23.82 -10.10 21.96
C SER A 225 24.37 -11.52 21.82
N ASP A 226 23.57 -12.49 22.23
CA ASP A 226 23.90 -13.91 22.06
C ASP A 226 23.03 -14.48 20.94
N LEU A 227 23.65 -15.18 19.98
CA LEU A 227 22.94 -15.98 18.98
C LEU A 227 22.62 -17.32 19.63
N GLN A 228 21.33 -17.62 19.77
CA GLN A 228 20.85 -18.79 20.49
C GLN A 228 19.95 -19.66 19.64
N TRP A 229 20.03 -20.97 19.89
CA TRP A 229 19.14 -21.98 19.33
C TRP A 229 18.22 -22.52 20.42
N LEU A 230 16.92 -22.39 20.19
CA LEU A 230 15.85 -22.94 21.01
C LEU A 230 15.25 -24.11 20.23
N ARG A 231 15.62 -25.33 20.64
CA ARG A 231 15.18 -26.54 19.98
C ARG A 231 13.69 -26.78 20.19
N ASN A 232 12.96 -27.11 19.14
CA ASN A 232 11.59 -27.59 19.23
C ASN A 232 11.57 -29.02 19.76
N THR A 233 10.83 -29.22 20.85
CA THR A 233 10.70 -30.51 21.53
C THR A 233 9.42 -31.26 21.17
N GLY A 234 8.65 -30.70 20.23
CA GLY A 234 7.37 -31.22 19.76
C GLY A 234 6.16 -30.65 20.51
N GLY A 235 5.01 -30.71 19.85
CA GLY A 235 3.73 -30.25 20.41
C GLY A 235 3.69 -28.77 20.73
N GLY A 236 4.44 -27.93 20.00
CA GLY A 236 4.46 -26.48 20.17
C GLY A 236 5.39 -25.95 21.27
N ASN A 237 6.39 -26.73 21.74
CA ASN A 237 7.24 -26.34 22.87
C ASN A 237 8.71 -26.21 22.47
N PHE A 238 9.34 -25.09 22.84
CA PHE A 238 10.79 -24.91 22.68
C PHE A 238 11.55 -25.19 23.98
N SER A 239 12.78 -25.73 23.85
CA SER A 239 13.71 -25.89 24.96
C SER A 239 14.30 -24.56 25.41
N SER A 240 15.04 -24.56 26.52
CA SER A 240 15.92 -23.45 26.85
C SER A 240 16.95 -23.22 25.74
N GLY A 241 17.26 -21.96 25.46
CA GLY A 241 18.23 -21.57 24.43
C GLY A 241 19.65 -22.06 24.72
N VAL A 242 20.34 -22.49 23.66
CA VAL A 242 21.76 -22.84 23.65
C VAL A 242 22.52 -21.75 22.88
N SER A 243 23.53 -21.15 23.51
CA SER A 243 24.42 -20.16 22.85
C SER A 243 25.24 -20.83 21.75
N LEU A 244 25.14 -20.28 20.54
CA LEU A 244 25.90 -20.69 19.35
C LEU A 244 27.08 -19.77 19.10
N ALA A 245 26.89 -18.46 19.26
CA ALA A 245 27.93 -17.45 19.10
C ALA A 245 27.59 -16.15 19.83
N THR A 246 28.60 -15.44 20.30
CA THR A 246 28.43 -14.07 20.80
C THR A 246 28.55 -13.08 19.65
N ILE A 247 27.54 -12.23 19.49
CA ILE A 247 27.50 -11.17 18.49
C ILE A 247 27.41 -9.80 19.18
N ASN A 248 27.83 -8.75 18.50
CA ASN A 248 27.60 -7.39 18.97
C ASN A 248 26.16 -6.97 18.66
N THR A 249 25.62 -6.03 19.44
CA THR A 249 24.33 -5.41 19.13
C THR A 249 24.42 -4.76 17.74
N PHE A 250 23.41 -4.97 16.88
CA PHE A 250 23.27 -4.55 15.47
C PHE A 250 23.64 -5.55 14.35
N SER A 251 23.82 -6.85 14.63
CA SER A 251 24.12 -7.83 13.58
C SER A 251 22.95 -8.76 13.26
N TYR A 252 22.49 -8.73 12.01
CA TYR A 252 21.55 -9.72 11.47
C TYR A 252 22.28 -11.05 11.20
N PHE A 253 21.52 -12.14 11.18
CA PHE A 253 21.97 -13.43 10.68
C PHE A 253 20.99 -13.95 9.63
N THR A 254 21.44 -14.93 8.86
CA THR A 254 20.64 -15.66 7.88
C THR A 254 21.04 -17.14 7.91
N LEU A 255 20.20 -17.98 7.35
CA LEU A 255 20.33 -19.44 7.36
C LEU A 255 20.43 -19.97 5.93
N GLY A 256 21.14 -21.08 5.74
CA GLY A 256 21.15 -21.82 4.49
C GLY A 256 22.12 -23.00 4.53
N ASP A 257 21.86 -24.05 3.75
CA ASP A 257 22.71 -25.25 3.66
C ASP A 257 23.89 -25.03 2.71
N LEU A 258 24.94 -24.37 3.20
CA LEU A 258 26.05 -23.84 2.39
C LEU A 258 26.97 -24.95 1.86
N ASN A 259 26.90 -26.15 2.44
CA ASN A 259 27.69 -27.32 2.01
C ASN A 259 26.85 -28.46 1.43
N ARG A 260 25.52 -28.28 1.32
CA ARG A 260 24.57 -29.25 0.76
C ARG A 260 24.54 -30.57 1.53
N ASP A 261 24.74 -30.52 2.85
CA ASP A 261 24.69 -31.71 3.69
C ASP A 261 23.29 -31.98 4.27
N GLY A 262 22.31 -31.17 3.89
CA GLY A 262 20.92 -31.25 4.34
C GLY A 262 20.69 -30.56 5.69
N LYS A 263 21.68 -29.87 6.26
CA LYS A 263 21.56 -29.16 7.53
C LYS A 263 21.74 -27.66 7.31
N PRO A 264 20.81 -26.82 7.79
CA PRO A 264 20.98 -25.38 7.73
C PRO A 264 22.22 -24.91 8.51
N ASP A 265 23.10 -24.18 7.82
CA ASP A 265 24.21 -23.42 8.43
C ASP A 265 23.75 -21.99 8.75
N ILE A 266 24.52 -21.27 9.56
CA ILE A 266 24.22 -19.87 9.92
C ILE A 266 25.33 -18.95 9.41
N VAL A 267 24.93 -17.88 8.72
CA VAL A 267 25.81 -16.75 8.39
C VAL A 267 25.41 -15.55 9.24
N TYR A 268 26.36 -14.98 9.96
CA TYR A 268 26.10 -13.82 10.81
C TYR A 268 27.26 -12.83 10.75
N SER A 269 26.98 -11.59 11.14
CA SER A 269 27.99 -10.54 11.18
C SER A 269 28.41 -10.20 12.60
N THR A 270 29.64 -9.72 12.76
CA THR A 270 30.16 -9.24 14.03
C THR A 270 31.00 -7.99 13.85
N GLN A 271 31.03 -7.13 14.86
CA GLN A 271 31.87 -5.93 14.90
C GLN A 271 32.60 -5.91 16.25
N THR A 272 33.91 -5.72 16.22
CA THR A 272 34.75 -5.73 17.43
C THR A 272 34.63 -4.44 18.26
N SER A 273 33.99 -3.40 17.72
CA SER A 273 33.68 -2.13 18.36
C SER A 273 32.65 -1.37 17.52
N PRO A 274 31.89 -0.38 18.06
CA PRO A 274 30.88 0.37 17.30
C PRO A 274 31.37 1.06 16.01
N THR A 275 32.69 1.28 15.89
CA THR A 275 33.33 1.90 14.73
C THR A 275 34.29 0.95 14.00
N GLY A 276 34.32 -0.32 14.38
CA GLY A 276 35.21 -1.34 13.80
C GLY A 276 34.70 -1.86 12.45
N PRO A 277 35.51 -2.63 11.70
CA PRO A 277 35.01 -3.31 10.53
C PRO A 277 33.97 -4.37 10.94
N ILE A 278 32.89 -4.46 10.16
CA ILE A 278 31.97 -5.60 10.22
C ILE A 278 32.70 -6.78 9.58
N VAL A 279 32.60 -7.96 10.17
CA VAL A 279 33.17 -9.22 9.68
C VAL A 279 32.06 -10.24 9.60
N VAL A 280 31.96 -10.97 8.48
CA VAL A 280 31.00 -12.07 8.33
C VAL A 280 31.63 -13.36 8.81
N HIS A 281 30.86 -14.12 9.58
CA HIS A 281 31.17 -15.43 10.11
C HIS A 281 30.18 -16.46 9.59
N THR A 282 30.64 -17.70 9.51
CA THR A 282 29.83 -18.87 9.16
C THR A 282 29.96 -19.91 10.28
N LEU A 283 28.80 -20.31 10.82
CA LEU A 283 28.63 -21.46 11.70
C LEU A 283 28.16 -22.65 10.85
N MET A 284 29.10 -23.52 10.50
CA MET A 284 28.75 -24.76 9.80
C MET A 284 28.08 -25.73 10.77
N ASN A 285 26.92 -26.26 10.40
CA ASN A 285 26.17 -27.22 11.18
C ASN A 285 26.71 -28.64 10.98
N LEU A 286 27.38 -29.15 12.00
CA LEU A 286 27.95 -30.49 11.99
C LEU A 286 26.92 -31.56 12.38
N GLY A 287 25.71 -31.15 12.74
CA GLY A 287 24.60 -31.99 13.19
C GLY A 287 24.56 -32.20 14.70
N SER A 288 23.37 -32.62 15.19
CA SER A 288 23.12 -32.88 16.61
C SER A 288 23.52 -31.72 17.52
N GLY A 289 23.30 -30.48 17.07
CA GLY A 289 23.57 -29.27 17.84
C GLY A 289 25.04 -28.86 17.94
N HIS A 290 25.92 -29.39 17.08
CA HIS A 290 27.33 -29.01 17.05
C HIS A 290 27.60 -28.09 15.86
N PHE A 291 28.25 -26.95 16.11
CA PHE A 291 28.61 -25.97 15.09
C PHE A 291 30.11 -25.69 15.09
N SER A 292 30.67 -25.40 13.91
CA SER A 292 32.01 -24.82 13.81
C SER A 292 31.93 -23.38 13.30
N ASP A 293 32.38 -22.44 14.13
CA ASP A 293 32.49 -21.02 13.80
C ASP A 293 33.82 -20.71 13.08
N SER A 294 33.74 -20.00 11.97
CA SER A 294 34.90 -19.40 11.31
C SER A 294 34.52 -18.09 10.62
N VAL A 295 35.50 -17.19 10.48
CA VAL A 295 35.36 -16.05 9.56
C VAL A 295 35.10 -16.60 8.17
N THR A 296 34.01 -16.17 7.52
CA THR A 296 33.51 -16.77 6.28
C THR A 296 34.61 -16.81 5.22
N PRO A 297 35.10 -18.01 4.84
CA PRO A 297 36.23 -18.12 3.93
C PRO A 297 35.88 -17.62 2.53
N GLY A 298 36.72 -16.74 1.97
CA GLY A 298 36.59 -16.26 0.58
C GLY A 298 36.01 -14.86 0.40
N LEU A 299 35.58 -14.19 1.48
CA LEU A 299 35.02 -12.83 1.39
C LEU A 299 36.07 -11.72 1.16
N ASN A 300 37.37 -12.03 1.14
CA ASN A 300 38.46 -11.06 0.90
C ASN A 300 38.40 -9.77 1.77
N GLY A 301 37.87 -9.86 3.00
CA GLY A 301 37.74 -8.72 3.92
C GLY A 301 36.47 -7.88 3.72
N VAL A 302 35.52 -8.34 2.90
CA VAL A 302 34.17 -7.77 2.79
C VAL A 302 33.36 -8.13 4.03
N GLY A 303 32.64 -7.15 4.58
CA GLY A 303 31.74 -7.34 5.71
C GLY A 303 30.50 -6.46 5.61
N GLY A 304 29.38 -6.97 6.09
CA GLY A 304 28.07 -6.36 5.87
C GLY A 304 26.91 -7.28 6.24
N LEU A 305 25.69 -6.94 5.82
CA LEU A 305 24.53 -7.83 5.97
C LEU A 305 24.53 -8.86 4.84
N ALA A 306 24.34 -10.12 5.17
CA ALA A 306 24.46 -11.23 4.24
C ALA A 306 23.07 -11.82 3.92
N THR A 307 22.81 -12.07 2.64
CA THR A 307 21.63 -12.79 2.14
C THR A 307 22.11 -14.03 1.39
N VAL A 308 21.51 -15.19 1.69
CA VAL A 308 21.84 -16.49 1.08
C VAL A 308 20.79 -16.84 0.02
N GLY A 309 21.22 -17.41 -1.11
CA GLY A 309 20.36 -17.90 -2.20
C GLY A 309 21.20 -18.47 -3.34
N ASP A 310 20.65 -19.28 -4.24
CA ASP A 310 21.38 -19.82 -5.41
C ASP A 310 21.30 -18.85 -6.60
N PHE A 311 22.06 -17.75 -6.55
CA PHE A 311 21.97 -16.66 -7.53
C PHE A 311 22.58 -16.98 -8.90
N ASN A 312 23.33 -18.09 -9.00
CA ASN A 312 23.97 -18.53 -10.23
C ASN A 312 23.40 -19.86 -10.80
N LEU A 313 22.42 -20.45 -10.11
CA LEU A 313 21.71 -21.67 -10.49
C LEU A 313 22.62 -22.91 -10.65
N ASP A 314 23.69 -23.03 -9.85
CA ASP A 314 24.54 -24.23 -9.80
C ASP A 314 24.10 -25.24 -8.72
N GLY A 315 23.03 -24.93 -7.99
CA GLY A 315 22.48 -25.72 -6.90
C GLY A 315 23.29 -25.64 -5.61
N ILE A 316 24.26 -24.73 -5.50
CA ILE A 316 25.03 -24.44 -4.29
C ILE A 316 24.61 -23.05 -3.80
N PRO A 317 24.28 -22.89 -2.51
CA PRO A 317 23.94 -21.56 -2.00
C PRO A 317 25.09 -20.56 -2.13
N ASP A 318 24.76 -19.41 -2.72
CA ASP A 318 25.60 -18.24 -2.90
C ASP A 318 25.34 -17.20 -1.80
N LEU A 319 26.15 -16.14 -1.78
CA LEU A 319 26.05 -15.06 -0.82
C LEU A 319 26.05 -13.69 -1.49
N VAL A 320 25.10 -12.84 -1.12
CA VAL A 320 25.15 -11.40 -1.41
C VAL A 320 25.37 -10.64 -0.11
N VAL A 321 26.43 -9.82 -0.07
CA VAL A 321 26.82 -9.04 1.11
C VAL A 321 26.60 -7.55 0.85
N GLN A 322 25.76 -6.94 1.67
CA GLN A 322 25.46 -5.50 1.72
C GLN A 322 26.47 -4.77 2.60
N ALA A 323 27.44 -4.11 1.98
CA ALA A 323 28.48 -3.35 2.66
C ALA A 323 28.25 -1.85 2.47
N VAL A 324 28.07 -1.11 3.57
CA VAL A 324 27.97 0.36 3.52
C VAL A 324 29.37 0.97 3.64
N GLN A 325 29.85 1.58 2.56
CA GLN A 325 31.15 2.28 2.53
C GLN A 325 30.95 3.75 2.21
N ASN A 326 31.40 4.65 3.08
CA ASN A 326 31.36 6.11 2.85
C ASN A 326 29.97 6.62 2.37
N THR A 327 28.89 6.17 3.03
CA THR A 327 27.48 6.47 2.70
C THR A 327 26.94 5.87 1.39
N VAL A 328 27.70 5.00 0.73
CA VAL A 328 27.26 4.30 -0.48
C VAL A 328 27.03 2.84 -0.15
N LEU A 329 25.87 2.30 -0.56
CA LEU A 329 25.58 0.89 -0.47
C LEU A 329 26.31 0.15 -1.61
N GLN A 330 27.20 -0.76 -1.23
CA GLN A 330 27.88 -1.66 -2.16
C GLN A 330 27.45 -3.09 -1.89
N LEU A 331 27.00 -3.75 -2.94
CA LEU A 331 26.61 -5.15 -2.89
C LEU A 331 27.72 -5.98 -3.52
N TYR A 332 28.15 -7.02 -2.81
CA TYR A 332 29.14 -7.98 -3.30
C TYR A 332 28.48 -9.33 -3.47
N SER A 333 28.57 -9.93 -4.65
CA SER A 333 28.08 -11.28 -4.91
C SER A 333 29.20 -12.30 -4.85
N PHE A 334 28.92 -13.46 -4.26
CA PHE A 334 29.86 -14.54 -4.06
C PHE A 334 29.24 -15.88 -4.40
N ALA A 335 29.90 -16.66 -5.27
CA ALA A 335 29.53 -18.05 -5.53
C ALA A 335 29.95 -18.94 -4.37
N GLY A 336 29.05 -19.83 -3.94
CA GLY A 336 29.37 -20.92 -3.03
C GLY A 336 30.25 -21.98 -3.70
N LYS A 337 31.11 -22.66 -2.93
CA LYS A 337 31.90 -23.81 -3.41
C LYS A 337 31.41 -25.15 -2.90
N GLY A 338 30.35 -25.16 -2.09
CA GLY A 338 29.77 -26.37 -1.48
C GLY A 338 30.59 -26.92 -0.30
N ASP A 339 31.55 -26.14 0.22
CA ASP A 339 32.35 -26.48 1.41
C ASP A 339 32.25 -25.41 2.50
N GLY A 340 31.27 -24.51 2.40
CA GLY A 340 31.13 -23.32 3.24
C GLY A 340 32.08 -22.18 2.88
N SER A 341 32.93 -22.33 1.85
CA SER A 341 33.75 -21.25 1.30
C SER A 341 33.16 -20.64 0.04
N PHE A 342 33.56 -19.40 -0.22
CA PHE A 342 32.99 -18.57 -1.27
C PHE A 342 34.05 -18.06 -2.25
N GLN A 343 33.61 -17.65 -3.43
CA GLN A 343 34.40 -16.94 -4.43
C GLN A 343 33.64 -15.72 -4.93
N GLN A 344 34.23 -14.54 -4.81
CA GLN A 344 33.60 -13.32 -5.30
C GLN A 344 33.34 -13.39 -6.82
N LEU A 345 32.10 -13.13 -7.22
CA LEU A 345 31.67 -13.06 -8.61
C LEU A 345 31.72 -11.61 -9.12
N GLY A 346 31.22 -10.67 -8.33
CA GLY A 346 31.12 -9.28 -8.74
C GLY A 346 30.81 -8.33 -7.59
N SER A 347 30.53 -7.09 -7.96
CA SER A 347 29.97 -6.10 -7.05
C SER A 347 29.20 -5.04 -7.82
N VAL A 348 28.13 -4.52 -7.25
CA VAL A 348 27.37 -3.38 -7.77
C VAL A 348 27.31 -2.27 -6.72
N THR A 349 27.44 -1.04 -7.19
CA THR A 349 27.32 0.16 -6.35
C THR A 349 25.95 0.80 -6.58
N ILE A 350 25.19 0.98 -5.50
CA ILE A 350 23.87 1.62 -5.55
C ILE A 350 24.05 3.13 -5.32
N SER A 351 23.45 3.96 -6.18
CA SER A 351 23.54 5.43 -6.12
C SER A 351 22.13 6.04 -6.20
N PRO A 352 21.88 7.23 -5.61
CA PRO A 352 22.83 8.15 -4.97
C PRO A 352 23.31 7.73 -3.55
N PRO A 353 24.39 8.36 -3.01
CA PRO A 353 24.83 8.14 -1.63
C PRO A 353 23.73 8.49 -0.62
N GLY A 354 23.56 7.65 0.41
CA GLY A 354 22.51 7.78 1.43
C GLY A 354 21.63 6.53 1.56
N TYR A 355 21.62 5.69 0.51
CA TYR A 355 20.75 4.53 0.43
C TYR A 355 21.13 3.45 1.45
N LYS A 356 20.22 3.07 2.34
CA LYS A 356 20.37 1.98 3.32
C LYS A 356 19.15 1.08 3.30
N VAL A 357 19.29 -0.07 2.65
CA VAL A 357 18.27 -1.12 2.71
C VAL A 357 18.41 -1.85 4.04
N TYR A 358 17.29 -2.06 4.75
CA TYR A 358 17.31 -2.80 6.02
C TYR A 358 17.69 -4.27 5.80
N GLN A 359 16.95 -4.96 4.93
CA GLN A 359 17.13 -6.35 4.58
C GLN A 359 16.75 -6.55 3.11
N LEU A 360 17.46 -7.44 2.43
CA LEU A 360 17.10 -7.89 1.09
C LEU A 360 16.40 -9.24 1.19
N VAL A 361 15.25 -9.35 0.53
CA VAL A 361 14.50 -10.59 0.33
C VAL A 361 14.79 -11.16 -1.05
N VAL A 362 14.80 -12.48 -1.15
CA VAL A 362 15.04 -13.23 -2.40
C VAL A 362 13.69 -13.60 -3.02
N GLY A 363 13.55 -13.40 -4.34
CA GLY A 363 12.38 -13.81 -5.11
C GLY A 363 12.66 -13.70 -6.60
N ASP A 364 11.84 -14.28 -7.46
CA ASP A 364 11.87 -14.06 -8.92
C ASP A 364 10.79 -13.02 -9.26
N PHE A 365 11.08 -11.73 -9.00
CA PHE A 365 10.07 -10.65 -9.02
C PHE A 365 9.61 -10.29 -10.43
N ASP A 366 10.35 -10.73 -11.46
CA ASP A 366 10.04 -10.52 -12.86
C ASP A 366 9.78 -11.81 -13.67
N HIS A 367 9.84 -12.97 -13.00
CA HIS A 367 9.55 -14.28 -13.57
C HIS A 367 10.42 -14.64 -14.78
N ASP A 368 11.67 -14.18 -14.79
CA ASP A 368 12.63 -14.56 -15.82
C ASP A 368 13.36 -15.88 -15.50
N GLY A 369 13.06 -16.48 -14.35
CA GLY A 369 13.60 -17.74 -13.86
C GLY A 369 14.93 -17.58 -13.12
N PHE A 370 15.37 -16.34 -12.87
CA PHE A 370 16.58 -16.06 -12.11
C PHE A 370 16.24 -15.47 -10.73
N PRO A 371 16.97 -15.85 -9.66
CA PRO A 371 16.75 -15.24 -8.36
C PRO A 371 17.14 -13.76 -8.34
N ASP A 372 16.18 -12.92 -8.04
CA ASP A 372 16.33 -11.50 -7.79
C ASP A 372 16.43 -11.20 -6.29
N LEU A 373 16.71 -9.94 -5.99
CA LEU A 373 16.63 -9.39 -4.64
C LEU A 373 15.77 -8.12 -4.63
N ALA A 374 15.03 -7.92 -3.55
CA ALA A 374 14.31 -6.68 -3.31
C ALA A 374 14.45 -6.21 -1.86
N GLY A 375 14.32 -4.91 -1.63
CA GLY A 375 14.25 -4.37 -0.28
C GLY A 375 13.93 -2.89 -0.26
N THR A 376 13.60 -2.40 0.92
CA THR A 376 13.15 -1.02 1.14
C THR A 376 14.18 -0.19 1.89
N ASP A 377 14.30 1.06 1.45
CA ASP A 377 14.94 2.13 2.23
C ASP A 377 13.86 3.09 2.73
N GLY A 378 13.59 3.03 4.03
CA GLY A 378 12.66 3.92 4.73
C GLY A 378 13.33 5.12 5.40
N GLU A 379 14.63 5.33 5.20
CA GLU A 379 15.41 6.40 5.86
C GLU A 379 15.70 7.60 4.94
N THR A 380 15.50 7.44 3.62
CA THR A 380 15.70 8.52 2.62
C THR A 380 14.38 9.12 2.13
N GLU A 381 14.43 10.37 1.66
CA GLU A 381 13.30 11.08 1.06
C GLU A 381 13.58 11.48 -0.40
N PRO A 382 12.76 11.04 -1.38
CA PRO A 382 11.67 10.05 -1.22
C PRO A 382 12.20 8.69 -0.77
N SER A 383 11.37 7.90 -0.08
CA SER A 383 11.68 6.48 0.19
C SER A 383 11.58 5.65 -1.08
N HIS A 384 12.28 4.53 -1.11
CA HIS A 384 12.40 3.74 -2.31
C HIS A 384 12.36 2.24 -2.03
N ILE A 385 11.82 1.50 -3.01
CA ILE A 385 12.07 0.07 -3.16
C ILE A 385 13.22 -0.11 -4.15
N LEU A 386 14.22 -0.88 -3.75
CA LEU A 386 15.31 -1.34 -4.60
C LEU A 386 15.02 -2.77 -5.05
N TYR A 387 14.86 -2.95 -6.37
CA TYR A 387 14.94 -4.25 -7.02
C TYR A 387 16.33 -4.46 -7.61
N LEU A 388 16.79 -5.70 -7.58
CA LEU A 388 18.08 -6.16 -8.07
C LEU A 388 17.82 -7.40 -8.92
N PHE A 389 17.68 -7.20 -10.23
CA PHE A 389 17.34 -8.29 -11.15
C PHE A 389 18.55 -9.15 -11.44
N GLY A 390 18.44 -10.45 -11.12
CA GLY A 390 19.45 -11.45 -11.36
C GLY A 390 19.61 -11.74 -12.85
N ASP A 391 20.81 -12.19 -13.25
CA ASP A 391 21.05 -12.71 -14.60
C ASP A 391 21.29 -14.23 -14.63
N GLY A 392 21.03 -14.89 -13.49
CA GLY A 392 21.31 -16.31 -13.28
C GLY A 392 22.80 -16.65 -13.25
N ARG A 393 23.68 -15.67 -13.08
CA ARG A 393 25.14 -15.86 -12.99
C ARG A 393 25.73 -15.13 -11.78
N GLY A 394 24.87 -14.76 -10.82
CA GLY A 394 25.23 -13.97 -9.65
C GLY A 394 25.55 -12.49 -9.94
N ASN A 395 25.12 -11.93 -11.08
CA ASN A 395 25.14 -10.49 -11.32
C ASN A 395 23.74 -9.91 -11.15
N PHE A 396 23.67 -8.64 -10.71
CA PHE A 396 22.42 -7.96 -10.45
C PHE A 396 22.34 -6.61 -11.17
N THR A 397 21.19 -6.33 -11.77
CA THR A 397 20.87 -5.03 -12.36
C THR A 397 19.95 -4.25 -11.42
N PRO A 398 20.41 -3.14 -10.82
CA PRO A 398 19.59 -2.38 -9.88
C PRO A 398 18.53 -1.54 -10.60
N GLN A 399 17.33 -1.53 -10.02
CA GLN A 399 16.24 -0.62 -10.37
C GLN A 399 15.63 -0.06 -9.09
N GLN A 400 15.54 1.26 -9.01
CA GLN A 400 14.87 1.93 -7.89
C GLN A 400 13.51 2.43 -8.35
N VAL A 401 12.51 2.26 -7.49
CA VAL A 401 11.18 2.86 -7.64
C VAL A 401 10.82 3.58 -6.36
N VAL A 402 9.99 4.62 -6.48
CA VAL A 402 9.46 5.32 -5.30
C VAL A 402 8.59 4.34 -4.51
N GLY A 403 8.84 4.25 -3.21
CA GLY A 403 8.24 3.25 -2.35
C GLY A 403 7.71 3.83 -1.04
N PRO A 404 6.91 3.05 -0.30
CA PRO A 404 6.47 3.40 1.05
C PRO A 404 7.67 3.62 1.99
N GLN A 405 7.50 4.51 2.96
CA GLN A 405 8.51 4.73 3.98
C GLN A 405 8.34 3.64 5.05
N GLY A 406 9.14 2.59 4.98
CA GLY A 406 8.86 1.37 5.74
C GLY A 406 10.06 0.65 6.32
N GLY A 407 9.79 -0.36 7.11
CA GLY A 407 10.77 -1.26 7.74
C GLY A 407 11.23 -2.40 6.83
N PRO A 408 11.83 -3.46 7.41
CA PRO A 408 12.19 -4.69 6.69
C PRO A 408 11.00 -5.26 5.92
N SER A 409 11.16 -5.41 4.61
CA SER A 409 10.15 -6.00 3.72
C SER A 409 10.16 -7.52 3.79
N VAL A 410 9.01 -8.15 3.53
CA VAL A 410 8.84 -9.60 3.38
C VAL A 410 8.33 -9.89 1.97
N THR A 411 8.56 -11.09 1.45
CA THR A 411 8.08 -11.51 0.13
C THR A 411 7.09 -12.67 0.25
N ALA A 412 6.02 -12.64 -0.54
CA ALA A 412 5.03 -13.72 -0.68
C ALA A 412 4.15 -13.47 -1.91
N ASP A 413 3.50 -14.51 -2.42
CA ASP A 413 2.48 -14.39 -3.46
C ASP A 413 1.11 -14.08 -2.81
N ILE A 414 0.76 -12.79 -2.75
CA ILE A 414 -0.41 -12.31 -2.01
C ILE A 414 -1.71 -12.45 -2.81
N ASN A 415 -1.59 -12.49 -4.14
CA ASN A 415 -2.71 -12.55 -5.08
C ASN A 415 -2.84 -13.92 -5.74
N GLY A 416 -1.93 -14.85 -5.42
CA GLY A 416 -1.91 -16.21 -5.91
C GLY A 416 -1.54 -16.31 -7.38
N ASP A 417 -0.85 -15.33 -7.99
CA ASP A 417 -0.53 -15.34 -9.43
C ASP A 417 0.79 -16.05 -9.78
N GLY A 418 1.47 -16.58 -8.76
CA GLY A 418 2.75 -17.29 -8.87
C GLY A 418 3.97 -16.36 -8.91
N LEU A 419 3.78 -15.04 -8.86
CA LEU A 419 4.85 -14.06 -8.74
C LEU A 419 5.04 -13.68 -7.28
N PRO A 420 6.28 -13.67 -6.77
CA PRO A 420 6.56 -13.09 -5.46
C PRO A 420 6.23 -11.59 -5.46
N ASP A 421 5.42 -11.17 -4.50
CA ASP A 421 5.13 -9.77 -4.22
C ASP A 421 6.01 -9.27 -3.07
N LEU A 422 6.25 -7.96 -3.01
CA LEU A 422 6.97 -7.33 -1.91
C LEU A 422 5.98 -6.66 -0.94
N ILE A 423 5.97 -7.12 0.30
CA ILE A 423 5.13 -6.58 1.38
C ILE A 423 5.99 -5.69 2.26
N VAL A 424 5.59 -4.43 2.41
CA VAL A 424 6.34 -3.42 3.15
C VAL A 424 5.52 -2.91 4.33
N PRO A 425 6.01 -3.08 5.57
CA PRO A 425 5.43 -2.39 6.70
C PRO A 425 5.77 -0.91 6.66
N ASP A 426 4.76 -0.06 6.51
CA ASP A 426 4.94 1.39 6.41
C ASP A 426 4.93 2.03 7.81
N ARG A 427 5.76 3.05 8.03
CA ARG A 427 5.89 3.79 9.30
C ARG A 427 4.58 4.44 9.78
N PHE A 428 3.55 4.51 8.94
CA PHE A 428 2.26 5.14 9.27
C PHE A 428 1.14 4.13 9.62
N ASN A 429 1.49 3.00 10.24
CA ASN A 429 0.54 1.99 10.77
C ASN A 429 -0.27 1.22 9.71
N PHE A 430 0.29 1.04 8.51
CA PHE A 430 -0.31 0.23 7.45
C PHE A 430 0.72 -0.65 6.75
N VAL A 431 0.22 -1.56 5.92
CA VAL A 431 1.03 -2.43 5.06
C VAL A 431 0.83 -2.00 3.62
N SER A 432 1.93 -1.81 2.92
CA SER A 432 1.93 -1.62 1.46
C SER A 432 2.31 -2.93 0.80
N VAL A 433 1.68 -3.20 -0.34
CA VAL A 433 1.98 -4.36 -1.18
C VAL A 433 2.51 -3.82 -2.50
N ALA A 434 3.59 -4.37 -3.02
CA ALA A 434 4.08 -4.10 -4.36
C ALA A 434 4.08 -5.42 -5.14
N LEU A 435 3.13 -5.55 -6.06
CA LEU A 435 2.92 -6.80 -6.79
C LEU A 435 4.10 -7.11 -7.73
N GLY A 436 4.48 -8.39 -7.80
CA GLY A 436 5.44 -8.94 -8.76
C GLY A 436 4.95 -8.78 -10.19
N ARG A 437 5.86 -8.47 -11.14
CA ARG A 437 5.47 -8.20 -12.54
C ARG A 437 6.59 -8.51 -13.52
N THR A 438 6.23 -9.21 -14.59
CA THR A 438 7.18 -9.61 -15.64
C THR A 438 7.68 -8.46 -16.53
N ASP A 439 7.02 -7.31 -16.50
CA ASP A 439 7.41 -6.15 -17.30
C ASP A 439 8.42 -5.22 -16.60
N ARG A 440 8.82 -5.57 -15.37
CA ARG A 440 9.70 -4.80 -14.48
C ARG A 440 9.19 -3.37 -14.22
N LYS A 441 7.89 -3.13 -14.38
CA LYS A 441 7.26 -1.82 -14.15
C LYS A 441 6.43 -1.87 -12.88
N PHE A 442 7.11 -1.71 -11.76
CA PHE A 442 6.48 -1.69 -10.45
C PHE A 442 5.82 -0.32 -10.22
N PRO A 443 4.48 -0.23 -10.12
CA PRO A 443 3.83 1.01 -9.71
C PRO A 443 4.19 1.29 -8.25
N SER A 444 4.47 2.55 -7.92
CA SER A 444 4.52 3.00 -6.53
C SER A 444 3.13 2.85 -5.90
N ALA A 445 3.03 2.55 -4.60
CA ALA A 445 1.80 2.73 -3.84
C ALA A 445 1.21 4.12 -4.13
N LEU A 446 -0.09 4.18 -4.42
CA LEU A 446 -0.72 5.25 -5.18
C LEU A 446 -0.45 6.66 -4.61
N ALA A 447 0.23 7.48 -5.41
CA ALA A 447 0.31 8.93 -5.33
C ALA A 447 0.01 9.44 -6.75
N LEU A 448 -1.24 9.86 -7.02
CA LEU A 448 -1.67 10.21 -8.39
C LEU A 448 -1.18 11.60 -8.86
N ALA A 449 -0.17 12.24 -8.27
CA ALA A 449 0.28 13.54 -8.80
C ALA A 449 1.73 13.92 -8.46
N PRO A 450 2.41 14.69 -9.34
CA PRO A 450 3.61 15.47 -9.01
C PRO A 450 3.27 16.64 -8.06
N PRO A 451 4.29 17.36 -7.53
CA PRO A 451 4.12 18.28 -6.41
C PRO A 451 3.13 19.43 -6.68
N LEU A 452 2.13 19.54 -5.79
CA LEU A 452 1.43 20.76 -5.31
C LEU A 452 0.00 21.10 -5.85
N ALA A 453 -0.90 21.24 -4.87
CA ALA A 453 -1.82 22.35 -4.48
C ALA A 453 -2.89 22.96 -5.40
N SER A 454 -3.36 22.28 -6.45
CA SER A 454 -4.73 22.57 -6.95
C SER A 454 -5.73 21.55 -6.39
N PRO A 455 -6.98 21.94 -6.10
CA PRO A 455 -8.03 20.99 -5.73
C PRO A 455 -8.16 19.88 -6.78
N PRO A 456 -8.36 18.61 -6.38
CA PRO A 456 -8.74 17.58 -7.34
C PRO A 456 -10.12 17.88 -7.91
N TYR A 457 -10.32 17.56 -9.19
CA TYR A 457 -11.64 17.58 -9.84
C TYR A 457 -11.94 16.22 -10.43
N ALA A 458 -13.22 15.89 -10.57
CA ALA A 458 -13.68 14.66 -11.21
C ALA A 458 -14.78 14.93 -12.24
N GLY A 459 -14.80 14.15 -13.32
CA GLY A 459 -15.84 14.24 -14.36
C GLY A 459 -15.59 13.31 -15.55
N ASP A 460 -16.66 12.83 -16.19
CA ASP A 460 -16.61 11.90 -17.34
C ASP A 460 -16.31 12.64 -18.64
N ILE A 461 -15.04 12.63 -19.07
CA ILE A 461 -14.54 13.40 -20.20
C ILE A 461 -14.55 12.64 -21.53
N ASN A 462 -14.56 11.32 -21.47
CA ASN A 462 -14.58 10.45 -22.64
C ASN A 462 -15.99 9.96 -22.96
N GLY A 463 -16.97 10.21 -22.08
CA GLY A 463 -18.36 9.81 -22.23
C GLY A 463 -18.59 8.32 -22.03
N ASP A 464 -17.67 7.60 -21.35
CA ASP A 464 -17.78 6.17 -21.09
C ASP A 464 -18.59 5.85 -19.82
N GLY A 465 -19.01 6.89 -19.11
CA GLY A 465 -19.76 6.84 -17.87
C GLY A 465 -18.87 6.99 -16.65
N LEU A 466 -17.60 6.59 -16.68
CA LEU A 466 -16.71 6.62 -15.51
C LEU A 466 -16.07 8.01 -15.35
N PRO A 467 -16.18 8.65 -14.17
CA PRO A 467 -15.54 9.95 -13.99
C PRO A 467 -14.00 9.82 -13.94
N GLU A 468 -13.32 10.65 -14.71
CA GLU A 468 -11.87 10.87 -14.65
C GLU A 468 -11.44 11.82 -13.54
N ILE A 469 -10.14 11.82 -13.22
CA ILE A 469 -9.55 12.68 -12.19
C ILE A 469 -8.58 13.70 -12.81
N PHE A 470 -8.63 14.95 -12.34
CA PHE A 470 -7.86 16.08 -12.85
C PHE A 470 -7.11 16.81 -11.74
N PHE A 471 -5.86 17.22 -12.02
CA PHE A 471 -5.01 18.01 -11.11
C PHE A 471 -4.36 19.19 -11.83
N GLY A 472 -4.78 20.41 -11.54
CA GLY A 472 -4.23 21.64 -12.14
C GLY A 472 -2.74 21.86 -11.86
N GLY A 473 -2.06 22.57 -12.77
CA GLY A 473 -0.62 22.88 -12.68
C GLY A 473 -0.28 24.24 -12.05
N PHE A 474 0.99 24.62 -12.12
CA PHE A 474 1.52 25.91 -11.64
C PHE A 474 2.09 26.77 -12.78
N PRO A 475 2.02 28.12 -12.67
CA PRO A 475 2.66 29.03 -13.63
C PRO A 475 4.11 28.62 -13.94
N ASP A 476 4.41 28.45 -15.23
CA ASP A 476 5.75 28.37 -15.82
C ASP A 476 6.65 27.22 -15.31
N THR A 477 6.10 26.28 -14.53
CA THR A 477 6.89 25.25 -13.82
C THR A 477 6.28 23.85 -13.84
N ILE A 478 4.95 23.69 -13.83
CA ILE A 478 4.29 22.37 -13.71
C ILE A 478 3.02 22.33 -14.58
N PHE A 479 2.92 21.34 -15.48
CA PHE A 479 1.70 21.04 -16.23
C PHE A 479 0.68 20.31 -15.34
N GLY A 480 -0.61 20.62 -15.48
CA GLY A 480 -1.68 19.84 -14.87
C GLY A 480 -1.83 18.47 -15.53
N ASN A 481 -2.43 17.50 -14.82
CA ASN A 481 -2.51 16.10 -15.24
C ASN A 481 -3.95 15.58 -15.26
N VAL A 482 -4.22 14.66 -16.20
CA VAL A 482 -5.51 13.99 -16.38
C VAL A 482 -5.32 12.48 -16.25
N PHE A 483 -6.10 11.85 -15.40
CA PHE A 483 -6.09 10.42 -15.16
C PHE A 483 -7.41 9.79 -15.67
N GLN A 484 -7.30 8.96 -16.71
CA GLN A 484 -8.39 8.16 -17.24
C GLN A 484 -8.79 7.07 -16.25
N ASN A 485 -10.07 6.99 -15.92
CA ASN A 485 -10.64 5.94 -15.09
C ASN A 485 -10.88 4.70 -15.97
N GLN A 486 -10.25 3.59 -15.63
CA GLN A 486 -10.35 2.33 -16.36
C GLN A 486 -11.41 1.39 -15.74
N GLY A 487 -12.11 1.86 -14.71
CA GLY A 487 -12.97 1.03 -13.86
C GLY A 487 -12.13 0.21 -12.88
N HIS A 488 -12.81 -0.54 -12.00
CA HIS A 488 -12.15 -1.44 -11.03
C HIS A 488 -11.05 -0.78 -10.20
N ASN A 489 -11.24 0.50 -9.82
CA ASN A 489 -10.29 1.29 -9.03
C ASN A 489 -8.93 1.52 -9.72
N ALA A 490 -8.90 1.47 -11.05
CA ALA A 490 -7.69 1.64 -11.84
C ALA A 490 -7.69 2.97 -12.62
N PHE A 491 -6.55 3.68 -12.59
CA PHE A 491 -6.38 4.96 -13.29
C PHE A 491 -5.11 4.99 -14.14
N GLN A 492 -5.20 5.62 -15.32
CA GLN A 492 -4.10 5.75 -16.26
C GLN A 492 -3.84 7.23 -16.58
N LEU A 493 -2.57 7.69 -16.51
CA LEU A 493 -2.23 9.04 -16.98
C LEU A 493 -2.56 9.16 -18.48
N ALA A 494 -3.52 10.01 -18.81
CA ALA A 494 -4.04 10.19 -20.17
C ALA A 494 -3.43 11.41 -20.86
N ALA A 495 -3.20 12.50 -20.12
CA ALA A 495 -2.65 13.74 -20.66
C ALA A 495 -1.99 14.61 -19.59
N SER A 496 -1.06 15.46 -20.03
CA SER A 496 -0.58 16.63 -19.29
C SER A 496 -0.96 17.91 -20.05
N THR A 497 -1.46 18.92 -19.35
CA THR A 497 -2.00 20.16 -19.96
C THR A 497 -1.48 21.40 -19.22
N ASP A 498 -1.40 22.55 -19.88
CA ASP A 498 -0.87 23.81 -19.35
C ASP A 498 -1.78 24.69 -18.43
N PRO A 499 -3.01 24.31 -18.00
CA PRO A 499 -3.81 25.19 -17.15
C PRO A 499 -3.37 25.25 -15.68
N ARG A 500 -3.43 26.46 -15.11
CA ARG A 500 -3.16 26.79 -13.69
C ARG A 500 -4.29 26.39 -12.70
N GLY A 501 -5.33 25.77 -13.22
CA GLY A 501 -6.53 25.37 -12.49
C GLY A 501 -7.47 24.67 -13.47
N PHE A 502 -8.12 23.61 -13.02
CA PHE A 502 -9.10 22.89 -13.83
C PHE A 502 -10.48 23.07 -13.26
N MET A 503 -11.41 23.38 -14.13
CA MET A 503 -12.82 23.10 -13.88
C MET A 503 -13.31 22.34 -15.09
N VAL A 504 -14.22 21.41 -14.87
CA VAL A 504 -14.79 20.59 -15.93
C VAL A 504 -16.28 20.85 -15.99
N ALA A 505 -16.78 21.10 -17.19
CA ALA A 505 -18.19 21.26 -17.43
C ALA A 505 -18.52 21.01 -18.89
N ASP A 506 -19.66 20.40 -19.16
CA ASP A 506 -20.18 20.29 -20.51
C ASP A 506 -20.87 21.60 -20.89
N LEU A 507 -20.06 22.58 -21.28
CA LEU A 507 -20.51 23.91 -21.70
C LEU A 507 -21.43 23.90 -22.92
N THR A 508 -21.57 22.74 -23.58
CA THR A 508 -22.34 22.56 -24.82
C THR A 508 -23.61 21.72 -24.65
N GLY A 509 -23.77 21.01 -23.53
CA GLY A 509 -24.86 20.07 -23.29
C GLY A 509 -24.84 18.80 -24.18
N ARG A 510 -23.67 18.41 -24.69
CA ARG A 510 -23.52 17.24 -25.60
C ARG A 510 -23.11 15.94 -24.91
N GLY A 511 -23.00 15.93 -23.58
CA GLY A 511 -22.49 14.83 -22.77
C GLY A 511 -20.97 14.71 -22.77
N VAL A 512 -20.25 15.78 -23.12
CA VAL A 512 -18.77 15.77 -23.16
C VAL A 512 -18.27 16.99 -22.39
N VAL A 513 -17.61 16.77 -21.25
CA VAL A 513 -17.04 17.89 -20.47
C VAL A 513 -15.87 18.54 -21.19
N ASP A 514 -15.86 19.86 -21.16
CA ASP A 514 -14.78 20.73 -21.61
C ASP A 514 -13.91 21.13 -20.42
N LEU A 515 -12.67 21.53 -20.72
CA LEU A 515 -11.72 21.98 -19.71
C LEU A 515 -11.71 23.49 -19.63
N ILE A 516 -11.85 24.03 -18.43
CA ILE A 516 -11.79 25.46 -18.14
C ILE A 516 -10.61 25.71 -17.22
N GLY A 517 -9.83 26.74 -17.49
CA GLY A 517 -8.70 27.10 -16.66
C GLY A 517 -8.25 28.54 -16.88
N PHE A 518 -7.05 28.86 -16.38
CA PHE A 518 -6.55 30.23 -16.33
C PHE A 518 -5.18 30.37 -16.98
N SER A 519 -4.96 31.53 -17.61
CA SER A 519 -3.67 31.99 -18.12
C SER A 519 -3.39 33.43 -17.68
N ASP A 520 -2.20 33.94 -17.96
CA ASP A 520 -1.87 35.36 -17.80
C ASP A 520 -2.79 36.30 -18.61
N SER A 521 -3.48 35.77 -19.63
CA SER A 521 -4.34 36.53 -20.54
C SER A 521 -5.83 36.48 -20.17
N GLY A 522 -6.19 35.74 -19.11
CA GLY A 522 -7.58 35.53 -18.70
C GLY A 522 -7.97 34.05 -18.64
N MET A 523 -9.27 33.80 -18.57
CA MET A 523 -9.83 32.46 -18.55
C MET A 523 -9.77 31.84 -19.95
N ILE A 524 -9.44 30.56 -19.99
CA ILE A 524 -9.31 29.78 -21.21
C ILE A 524 -10.22 28.56 -21.12
N ILE A 525 -10.96 28.30 -22.21
CA ILE A 525 -11.72 27.08 -22.42
C ILE A 525 -11.01 26.26 -23.48
N TRP A 526 -10.78 24.98 -23.21
CA TRP A 526 -10.33 24.00 -24.16
C TRP A 526 -11.50 23.07 -24.51
N PRO A 527 -12.16 23.30 -25.66
CA PRO A 527 -13.19 22.39 -26.16
C PRO A 527 -12.63 20.97 -26.31
N ASN A 528 -13.35 20.00 -25.76
CA ASN A 528 -13.06 18.59 -25.90
C ASN A 528 -13.83 18.00 -27.09
N ASN A 529 -13.42 16.85 -27.60
CA ASN A 529 -14.13 16.11 -28.64
C ASN A 529 -14.63 14.72 -28.18
N GLY A 530 -14.48 14.38 -26.89
CA GLY A 530 -14.91 13.11 -26.31
C GLY A 530 -13.87 12.00 -26.39
N SER A 531 -12.59 12.32 -26.61
CA SER A 531 -11.51 11.33 -26.65
C SER A 531 -10.20 11.89 -26.09
N PHE A 532 -10.27 12.67 -25.00
CA PHE A 532 -9.15 13.39 -24.38
C PHE A 532 -8.40 14.34 -25.34
N ASN A 533 -8.98 14.65 -26.50
CA ASN A 533 -8.36 15.50 -27.51
C ASN A 533 -8.99 16.89 -27.43
N PHE A 534 -8.24 17.78 -26.80
CA PHE A 534 -8.61 19.18 -26.64
C PHE A 534 -8.21 20.02 -27.85
N SER A 535 -9.03 21.01 -28.19
CA SER A 535 -8.76 21.94 -29.29
C SER A 535 -7.41 22.63 -29.11
N SER A 536 -6.57 22.58 -30.16
CA SER A 536 -5.33 23.36 -30.25
C SER A 536 -5.56 24.87 -30.44
N SER A 537 -6.83 25.30 -30.53
CA SER A 537 -7.25 26.69 -30.61
C SER A 537 -8.27 26.94 -29.50
N PRO A 538 -7.80 27.17 -28.26
CA PRO A 538 -8.69 27.37 -27.13
C PRO A 538 -9.40 28.73 -27.20
N ILE A 539 -10.51 28.84 -26.50
CA ILE A 539 -11.37 30.03 -26.47
C ILE A 539 -10.98 30.86 -25.25
N THR A 540 -10.58 32.12 -25.48
CA THR A 540 -10.23 33.04 -24.40
C THR A 540 -11.43 33.93 -24.05
N LEU A 541 -11.74 33.99 -22.76
CA LEU A 541 -12.73 34.91 -22.22
C LEU A 541 -12.03 36.05 -21.45
N PRO A 542 -12.69 37.21 -21.32
CA PRO A 542 -12.15 38.32 -20.53
C PRO A 542 -11.79 37.86 -19.10
N PRO A 543 -10.76 38.45 -18.48
CA PRO A 543 -10.38 38.10 -17.12
C PRO A 543 -11.51 38.41 -16.14
N ILE A 544 -11.77 37.46 -15.25
CA ILE A 544 -12.66 37.58 -14.10
C ILE A 544 -11.76 37.71 -12.86
N SER A 545 -12.15 38.56 -11.91
CA SER A 545 -11.43 38.69 -10.64
C SER A 545 -11.98 37.69 -9.61
N GLY A 546 -11.10 37.07 -8.83
CA GLY A 546 -11.49 36.15 -7.75
C GLY A 546 -11.64 34.69 -8.21
N PRO A 547 -12.15 33.81 -7.32
CA PRO A 547 -12.52 32.44 -7.70
C PRO A 547 -13.61 32.47 -8.79
N ILE A 548 -13.87 31.33 -9.43
CA ILE A 548 -15.01 31.16 -10.34
C ILE A 548 -15.73 29.85 -9.99
N MET A 549 -17.02 29.77 -10.30
CA MET A 549 -17.80 28.53 -10.23
C MET A 549 -18.53 28.28 -11.55
N ILE A 550 -18.84 27.01 -11.81
CA ILE A 550 -19.63 26.61 -12.98
C ILE A 550 -20.97 26.07 -12.50
N ALA A 551 -22.06 26.64 -13.03
CA ALA A 551 -23.42 26.27 -12.68
C ALA A 551 -24.38 26.74 -13.78
N ASP A 552 -25.43 25.96 -14.07
CA ASP A 552 -26.50 26.40 -14.96
C ASP A 552 -27.46 27.34 -14.19
N MET A 553 -27.20 28.64 -14.26
CA MET A 553 -27.89 29.66 -13.45
C MET A 553 -29.22 30.09 -14.06
N ASP A 554 -29.46 29.87 -15.35
CA ASP A 554 -30.76 30.15 -15.98
C ASP A 554 -31.58 28.91 -16.38
N GLY A 555 -31.05 27.71 -16.10
CA GLY A 555 -31.75 26.43 -16.25
C GLY A 555 -31.94 26.02 -17.70
N ASP A 556 -31.05 26.48 -18.60
CA ASP A 556 -31.15 26.21 -20.04
C ASP A 556 -30.47 24.90 -20.46
N GLY A 557 -29.80 24.21 -19.52
CA GLY A 557 -29.05 22.98 -19.75
C GLY A 557 -27.60 23.22 -20.18
N HIS A 558 -27.13 24.47 -20.18
CA HIS A 558 -25.77 24.84 -20.52
C HIS A 558 -25.12 25.58 -19.33
N PRO A 559 -24.07 25.02 -18.71
CA PRO A 559 -23.45 25.64 -17.55
C PRO A 559 -22.89 27.05 -17.83
N ASP A 560 -23.14 27.95 -16.89
CA ASP A 560 -22.67 29.34 -16.87
C ASP A 560 -21.41 29.49 -16.02
N ILE A 561 -20.68 30.58 -16.24
CA ILE A 561 -19.48 30.90 -15.45
C ILE A 561 -19.80 32.02 -14.48
N VAL A 562 -19.78 31.71 -13.19
CA VAL A 562 -20.09 32.61 -12.08
C VAL A 562 -18.81 33.17 -11.48
N GLY A 563 -18.57 34.46 -11.69
CA GLY A 563 -17.40 35.20 -11.24
C GLY A 563 -17.74 36.30 -10.24
N SER A 564 -16.71 36.97 -9.68
CA SER A 564 -16.96 38.10 -8.80
C SER A 564 -17.59 39.30 -9.55
N GLY A 565 -18.84 39.63 -9.23
CA GLY A 565 -19.58 40.76 -9.77
C GLY A 565 -20.11 40.56 -11.20
N GLN A 566 -19.96 39.34 -11.75
CA GLN A 566 -20.37 39.05 -13.12
C GLN A 566 -20.64 37.56 -13.34
N ILE A 567 -21.71 37.26 -14.07
CA ILE A 567 -22.03 35.91 -14.57
C ILE A 567 -21.96 35.93 -16.09
N PHE A 568 -21.32 34.93 -16.68
CA PHE A 568 -21.24 34.72 -18.11
C PHE A 568 -22.22 33.61 -18.48
N PHE A 569 -23.40 34.01 -18.98
CA PHE A 569 -24.44 33.06 -19.36
C PHE A 569 -24.10 32.37 -20.68
N GLY A 570 -23.93 31.06 -20.66
CA GLY A 570 -23.66 30.22 -21.82
C GLY A 570 -24.85 30.12 -22.76
N ASN A 571 -24.64 29.54 -23.93
CA ASN A 571 -25.72 29.21 -24.86
C ASN A 571 -25.50 27.88 -25.58
N GLY A 572 -24.60 27.04 -25.05
CA GLY A 572 -24.22 25.78 -25.67
C GLY A 572 -23.28 25.87 -26.87
N ALA A 573 -22.93 27.07 -27.35
CA ALA A 573 -22.09 27.28 -28.53
C ALA A 573 -20.79 28.04 -28.23
N TYR A 574 -20.31 27.95 -26.99
CA TYR A 574 -19.17 28.72 -26.46
C TYR A 574 -19.30 30.25 -26.63
N GLN A 575 -20.54 30.74 -26.65
CA GLN A 575 -20.83 32.17 -26.61
C GLN A 575 -21.43 32.53 -25.27
N PHE A 576 -20.88 33.56 -24.65
CA PHE A 576 -21.23 33.95 -23.30
C PHE A 576 -21.79 35.36 -23.28
N THR A 577 -22.94 35.52 -22.62
CA THR A 577 -23.57 36.82 -22.39
C THR A 577 -23.23 37.30 -20.97
N PRO A 578 -22.36 38.31 -20.81
CA PRO A 578 -22.02 38.81 -19.50
C PRO A 578 -23.19 39.59 -18.89
N VAL A 579 -23.55 39.26 -17.66
CA VAL A 579 -24.53 39.98 -16.84
C VAL A 579 -23.84 40.41 -15.55
N ALA A 580 -23.85 41.72 -15.28
CA ALA A 580 -23.29 42.26 -14.06
C ALA A 580 -24.17 41.87 -12.86
N THR A 581 -23.53 41.40 -11.79
CA THR A 581 -24.15 41.17 -10.49
C THR A 581 -23.63 42.20 -9.49
N GLN A 582 -24.15 42.19 -8.26
CA GLN A 582 -23.55 43.04 -7.22
C GLN A 582 -22.12 42.56 -6.93
N ASN A 583 -21.18 43.50 -6.73
CA ASN A 583 -19.80 43.17 -6.41
C ASN A 583 -19.75 42.28 -5.16
N ILE A 584 -19.11 41.13 -5.32
CA ILE A 584 -18.99 40.09 -4.30
C ILE A 584 -17.58 40.15 -3.73
N SER A 585 -17.47 40.31 -2.41
CA SER A 585 -16.19 40.48 -1.71
C SER A 585 -15.25 39.29 -1.90
N SER A 586 -13.96 39.47 -1.62
CA SER A 586 -12.94 38.41 -1.69
C SER A 586 -13.11 37.37 -0.55
N GLY A 587 -13.93 36.36 -0.80
CA GLY A 587 -14.12 35.15 0.01
C GLY A 587 -14.73 34.04 -0.86
N PRO A 588 -14.86 32.80 -0.37
CA PRO A 588 -15.61 31.77 -1.08
C PRO A 588 -17.06 32.22 -1.24
N TYR A 589 -17.66 31.93 -2.38
CA TYR A 589 -19.10 32.04 -2.58
C TYR A 589 -19.64 30.66 -2.93
N LEU A 590 -20.91 30.45 -2.65
CA LEU A 590 -21.58 29.15 -2.71
C LEU A 590 -22.77 29.26 -3.66
N ILE A 591 -23.04 28.20 -4.41
CA ILE A 591 -24.20 28.10 -5.29
C ILE A 591 -25.05 26.94 -4.80
N GLY A 592 -26.35 27.19 -4.68
CA GLY A 592 -27.35 26.21 -4.25
C GLY A 592 -28.75 26.78 -4.36
N ASP A 593 -29.77 25.92 -4.36
CA ASP A 593 -31.16 26.32 -4.26
C ASP A 593 -31.51 26.61 -2.79
N PHE A 594 -31.08 27.78 -2.30
CA PHE A 594 -31.26 28.13 -0.89
C PHE A 594 -32.72 28.44 -0.55
N ASN A 595 -33.57 28.74 -1.53
CA ASN A 595 -34.96 29.11 -1.28
C ASN A 595 -35.99 28.01 -1.64
N GLY A 596 -35.56 26.95 -2.32
CA GLY A 596 -36.38 25.81 -2.71
C GLY A 596 -37.29 26.07 -3.91
N ASP A 597 -36.96 27.04 -4.77
CA ASP A 597 -37.74 27.37 -5.97
C ASP A 597 -37.25 26.66 -7.25
N GLY A 598 -36.22 25.83 -7.12
CA GLY A 598 -35.59 25.09 -8.21
C GLY A 598 -34.58 25.92 -9.01
N ARG A 599 -34.21 27.12 -8.55
CA ARG A 599 -33.23 27.98 -9.20
C ARG A 599 -32.01 28.11 -8.30
N LEU A 600 -30.84 28.05 -8.92
CA LEU A 600 -29.59 28.23 -8.21
C LEU A 600 -29.41 29.70 -7.79
N ASP A 601 -29.19 29.89 -6.49
CA ASP A 601 -28.90 31.15 -5.82
C ASP A 601 -27.40 31.26 -5.50
N ILE A 602 -26.94 32.44 -5.07
CA ILE A 602 -25.53 32.67 -4.69
C ILE A 602 -25.44 33.17 -3.25
N ALA A 603 -24.79 32.43 -2.35
CA ALA A 603 -24.51 32.85 -0.98
C ALA A 603 -23.06 33.34 -0.85
N ILE A 604 -22.89 34.47 -0.15
CA ILE A 604 -21.62 35.18 0.06
C ILE A 604 -21.49 35.60 1.52
N GLY A 605 -20.28 35.98 1.95
CA GLY A 605 -20.08 36.56 3.29
C GLY A 605 -20.93 37.82 3.49
N GLY A 606 -21.96 37.72 4.32
CA GLY A 606 -22.87 38.83 4.66
C GLY A 606 -24.15 38.94 3.83
N ALA A 607 -24.37 38.11 2.79
CA ALA A 607 -25.61 38.15 2.01
C ALA A 607 -25.87 36.90 1.15
N THR A 608 -27.10 36.83 0.62
CA THR A 608 -27.52 35.86 -0.39
C THR A 608 -28.15 36.61 -1.56
N LEU A 609 -27.81 36.23 -2.78
CA LEU A 609 -28.35 36.73 -4.03
C LEU A 609 -29.34 35.70 -4.56
N LEU A 610 -30.63 35.90 -4.29
CA LEU A 610 -31.71 35.02 -4.75
C LEU A 610 -32.01 35.24 -6.23
N ASN A 611 -32.00 34.19 -7.03
CA ASN A 611 -32.14 34.22 -8.47
C ASN A 611 -33.61 34.34 -8.89
N ALA A 612 -33.99 35.50 -9.43
CA ALA A 612 -35.35 35.71 -9.94
C ALA A 612 -35.61 35.00 -11.29
N GLY A 613 -34.61 34.29 -11.84
CA GLY A 613 -34.55 33.57 -13.13
C GLY A 613 -35.00 34.36 -14.35
N ASN A 614 -34.74 35.66 -14.32
CA ASN A 614 -34.71 36.55 -15.48
C ASN A 614 -33.33 37.22 -15.58
N ARG A 615 -32.29 36.50 -15.12
CA ARG A 615 -30.90 36.99 -14.97
C ARG A 615 -30.80 38.22 -14.06
N THR A 616 -31.70 38.35 -13.09
CA THR A 616 -31.62 39.35 -12.01
C THR A 616 -31.62 38.67 -10.65
N PHE A 617 -30.99 39.32 -9.68
CA PHE A 617 -30.77 38.76 -8.34
C PHE A 617 -31.27 39.71 -7.26
N ASN A 618 -32.06 39.18 -6.33
CA ASN A 618 -32.55 39.89 -5.16
C ASN A 618 -31.56 39.70 -4.01
N LEU A 619 -30.98 40.80 -3.52
CA LEU A 619 -30.05 40.76 -2.39
C LEU A 619 -30.81 40.63 -1.06
N VAL A 620 -30.47 39.62 -0.28
CA VAL A 620 -30.88 39.43 1.11
C VAL A 620 -29.63 39.52 1.99
N THR A 621 -29.50 40.57 2.79
CA THR A 621 -28.34 40.73 3.70
C THR A 621 -28.49 39.87 4.96
N SER A 622 -27.48 39.08 5.28
CA SER A 622 -27.45 38.15 6.41
C SER A 622 -26.01 37.86 6.84
N GLU A 623 -25.68 38.10 8.12
CA GLU A 623 -24.34 37.87 8.69
C GLU A 623 -24.16 36.44 9.24
N ALA A 624 -25.07 35.52 8.90
CA ALA A 624 -25.08 34.19 9.49
C ALA A 624 -23.95 33.30 8.96
N LEU A 625 -23.55 33.43 7.68
CA LEU A 625 -22.53 32.58 7.06
C LEU A 625 -21.12 33.18 7.22
N PRO A 626 -20.19 32.52 7.92
CA PRO A 626 -18.82 33.00 8.11
C PRO A 626 -17.93 32.70 6.89
N LEU A 627 -18.33 33.15 5.70
CA LEU A 627 -17.57 32.98 4.45
C LEU A 627 -16.41 33.99 4.36
N VAL A 628 -15.43 33.83 5.25
CA VAL A 628 -14.21 34.64 5.31
C VAL A 628 -13.12 34.08 4.40
N ASN A 629 -12.08 34.88 4.12
CA ASN A 629 -10.94 34.43 3.32
C ASN A 629 -10.20 33.28 4.05
N GLY A 630 -10.05 32.14 3.37
CA GLY A 630 -9.47 30.91 3.93
C GLY A 630 -10.49 29.90 4.44
N ALA A 631 -11.79 30.25 4.50
CA ALA A 631 -12.83 29.28 4.82
C ALA A 631 -13.02 28.26 3.70
N VAL A 632 -13.33 27.02 4.08
CA VAL A 632 -13.74 25.95 3.18
C VAL A 632 -15.20 25.60 3.44
N ALA A 633 -15.94 25.31 2.38
CA ALA A 633 -17.39 25.14 2.49
C ALA A 633 -17.95 24.24 1.40
N ALA A 634 -19.07 23.60 1.71
CA ALA A 634 -19.82 22.75 0.81
C ALA A 634 -21.34 23.01 0.95
N VAL A 635 -22.08 22.72 -0.11
CA VAL A 635 -23.53 22.94 -0.22
C VAL A 635 -24.22 21.61 -0.44
N ALA A 636 -25.27 21.35 0.33
CA ALA A 636 -26.18 20.21 0.15
C ALA A 636 -27.41 20.37 1.03
N ASP A 637 -28.51 19.70 0.69
CA ASP A 637 -29.66 19.54 1.60
C ASP A 637 -29.33 18.54 2.72
N PHE A 638 -28.77 19.04 3.83
CA PHE A 638 -28.37 18.19 4.96
C PHE A 638 -29.55 17.76 5.83
N ASN A 639 -30.70 18.42 5.73
CA ASN A 639 -31.84 18.19 6.61
C ASN A 639 -33.06 17.54 5.89
N GLY A 640 -33.02 17.46 4.56
CA GLY A 640 -34.04 16.84 3.72
C GLY A 640 -35.29 17.70 3.50
N ASP A 641 -35.22 19.02 3.70
CA ASP A 641 -36.38 19.92 3.50
C ASP A 641 -36.52 20.46 2.07
N GLY A 642 -35.62 20.07 1.17
CA GLY A 642 -35.61 20.48 -0.22
C GLY A 642 -35.01 21.87 -0.43
N LYS A 643 -34.31 22.42 0.56
CA LYS A 643 -33.49 23.62 0.41
C LYS A 643 -32.05 23.26 0.66
N ASP A 644 -31.15 23.83 -0.14
CA ASP A 644 -29.74 23.63 0.08
C ASP A 644 -29.29 24.34 1.38
N ASP A 645 -28.52 23.61 2.17
CA ASP A 645 -27.88 24.07 3.39
C ASP A 645 -26.36 24.25 3.16
N VAL A 646 -25.65 24.73 4.16
CA VAL A 646 -24.23 25.06 4.04
C VAL A 646 -23.41 24.46 5.19
N ALA A 647 -22.34 23.75 4.86
CA ALA A 647 -21.30 23.30 5.80
C ALA A 647 -20.06 24.18 5.63
N ILE A 648 -19.55 24.79 6.71
CA ILE A 648 -18.37 25.68 6.66
C ILE A 648 -17.37 25.30 7.76
N SER A 649 -16.09 25.33 7.41
CA SER A 649 -15.00 25.48 8.38
C SER A 649 -14.18 26.73 8.09
N ASP A 650 -13.78 27.45 9.13
CA ASP A 650 -12.93 28.64 9.07
C ASP A 650 -11.44 28.31 9.29
N GLY A 651 -11.07 27.03 9.14
CA GLY A 651 -9.73 26.51 9.45
C GLY A 651 -9.56 26.09 10.91
N GLY A 652 -10.64 26.10 11.70
CA GLY A 652 -10.68 25.52 13.04
C GLY A 652 -10.74 23.99 13.08
N GLN A 653 -11.08 23.44 14.25
CA GLN A 653 -11.25 22.00 14.47
C GLN A 653 -12.73 21.57 14.41
N SER A 654 -13.52 22.31 13.65
CA SER A 654 -14.95 22.07 13.52
C SER A 654 -15.47 22.40 12.13
N VAL A 655 -16.60 21.77 11.80
CA VAL A 655 -17.45 22.13 10.66
C VAL A 655 -18.79 22.58 11.21
N GLY A 656 -19.15 23.85 10.98
CA GLY A 656 -20.46 24.40 11.29
C GLY A 656 -21.47 24.10 10.18
N ILE A 657 -22.66 23.67 10.55
CA ILE A 657 -23.79 23.45 9.65
C ILE A 657 -24.78 24.59 9.79
N PHE A 658 -25.16 25.19 8.66
CA PHE A 658 -26.03 26.34 8.57
C PHE A 658 -27.24 25.96 7.72
N TYR A 659 -28.42 25.87 8.36
CA TYR A 659 -29.65 25.54 7.66
C TYR A 659 -30.26 26.77 7.01
N SER A 660 -30.77 26.59 5.79
CA SER A 660 -31.48 27.64 5.08
C SER A 660 -32.91 27.82 5.62
N GLN A 661 -33.31 29.07 5.83
CA GLN A 661 -34.69 29.40 6.19
C GLN A 661 -35.62 29.52 4.96
N GLY A 662 -35.06 29.51 3.75
CA GLY A 662 -35.80 29.64 2.51
C GLY A 662 -36.13 31.08 2.08
N ASP A 663 -35.73 32.07 2.87
CA ASP A 663 -35.86 33.49 2.54
C ASP A 663 -34.51 34.15 2.19
N GLY A 664 -33.49 33.33 1.95
CA GLY A 664 -32.10 33.76 1.73
C GLY A 664 -31.31 34.00 3.02
N THR A 665 -31.88 33.74 4.20
CA THR A 665 -31.17 33.77 5.48
C THR A 665 -30.88 32.37 6.02
N PHE A 666 -29.87 32.27 6.89
CA PHE A 666 -29.40 31.00 7.47
C PHE A 666 -29.32 31.10 8.99
N TYR A 667 -29.33 29.96 9.68
CA TYR A 667 -29.01 29.87 11.10
C TYR A 667 -28.06 28.71 11.37
N VAL A 668 -27.20 28.85 12.38
CA VAL A 668 -26.32 27.77 12.84
C VAL A 668 -27.18 26.66 13.43
N ALA A 669 -27.20 25.51 12.77
CA ALA A 669 -27.92 24.33 13.22
C ALA A 669 -27.10 23.54 14.24
N THR A 670 -25.84 23.26 13.91
CA THR A 670 -24.91 22.52 14.78
C THR A 670 -23.47 22.81 14.40
N GLU A 671 -22.55 22.51 15.31
CA GLU A 671 -21.10 22.57 15.08
C GLU A 671 -20.52 21.19 15.39
N LEU A 672 -19.83 20.62 14.40
CA LEU A 672 -19.34 19.25 14.44
C LEU A 672 -17.84 19.26 14.70
N ASP A 673 -17.41 18.64 15.80
CA ASP A 673 -16.00 18.44 16.12
C ASP A 673 -15.37 17.40 15.19
N THR A 674 -14.41 17.86 14.38
CA THR A 674 -13.67 17.03 13.42
C THR A 674 -12.45 16.35 14.03
N GLY A 675 -12.07 16.69 15.27
CA GLY A 675 -10.90 16.13 15.95
C GLY A 675 -9.54 16.64 15.45
N GLY A 676 -9.52 17.52 14.45
CA GLY A 676 -8.31 18.09 13.84
C GLY A 676 -8.60 19.31 12.98
N PHE A 677 -7.57 20.09 12.63
CA PHE A 677 -7.73 21.31 11.84
C PHE A 677 -8.24 21.00 10.43
N VAL A 678 -9.32 21.62 10.00
CA VAL A 678 -9.94 21.29 8.71
C VAL A 678 -9.22 22.02 7.57
N GLY A 679 -8.64 21.24 6.65
CA GLY A 679 -8.02 21.75 5.42
C GLY A 679 -8.97 21.79 4.23
N GLY A 680 -9.93 20.86 4.15
CA GLY A 680 -10.92 20.76 3.08
C GLY A 680 -12.20 20.07 3.51
N VAL A 681 -13.29 20.35 2.80
CA VAL A 681 -14.61 19.75 3.03
C VAL A 681 -15.19 19.27 1.70
N ALA A 682 -15.73 18.06 1.68
CA ALA A 682 -16.50 17.49 0.57
C ALA A 682 -17.80 16.88 1.11
N VAL A 683 -18.79 16.69 0.24
CA VAL A 683 -20.10 16.14 0.60
C VAL A 683 -20.50 15.04 -0.37
N GLY A 684 -21.25 14.05 0.09
CA GLY A 684 -21.69 12.92 -0.73
C GLY A 684 -22.44 11.91 0.11
N ASP A 685 -23.09 10.95 -0.53
CA ASP A 685 -23.66 9.79 0.16
C ASP A 685 -22.56 8.71 0.26
N PHE A 686 -21.74 8.78 1.32
CA PHE A 686 -20.56 7.91 1.46
C PHE A 686 -20.93 6.51 1.94
N ASN A 687 -22.08 6.35 2.61
CA ASN A 687 -22.54 5.06 3.13
C ASN A 687 -23.68 4.42 2.31
N GLY A 688 -24.25 5.12 1.34
CA GLY A 688 -25.33 4.65 0.46
C GLY A 688 -26.71 4.67 1.13
N ASP A 689 -26.91 5.49 2.16
CA ASP A 689 -28.17 5.55 2.92
C ASP A 689 -29.18 6.57 2.39
N GLY A 690 -28.82 7.29 1.32
CA GLY A 690 -29.61 8.30 0.65
C GLY A 690 -29.58 9.68 1.32
N ARG A 691 -28.76 9.88 2.37
CA ARG A 691 -28.53 11.19 2.99
C ARG A 691 -27.14 11.69 2.65
N ILE A 692 -27.02 13.01 2.56
CA ILE A 692 -25.73 13.63 2.32
C ILE A 692 -24.92 13.68 3.61
N ASP A 693 -23.76 13.06 3.56
CA ASP A 693 -22.72 13.05 4.57
C ASP A 693 -21.65 14.12 4.28
N ILE A 694 -20.74 14.33 5.24
CA ILE A 694 -19.67 15.32 5.13
C ILE A 694 -18.33 14.61 5.33
N ALA A 695 -17.37 14.84 4.44
CA ALA A 695 -15.99 14.44 4.62
C ALA A 695 -15.13 15.69 4.89
N ALA A 696 -14.26 15.63 5.90
CA ALA A 696 -13.33 16.69 6.25
C ALA A 696 -11.89 16.18 6.31
N GLY A 697 -10.99 16.88 5.65
CA GLY A 697 -9.56 16.59 5.61
C GLY A 697 -8.87 17.27 6.77
N LEU A 698 -8.06 16.54 7.54
CA LEU A 698 -7.48 17.07 8.77
C LEU A 698 -6.00 17.40 8.55
N MET A 699 -5.68 18.69 8.56
CA MET A 699 -4.32 19.21 8.57
C MET A 699 -3.63 18.83 9.88
N PHE A 700 -2.35 18.46 9.79
CA PHE A 700 -1.46 18.06 10.89
C PHE A 700 -1.86 16.77 11.62
N ALA A 701 -2.95 16.11 11.21
CA ALA A 701 -3.45 14.87 11.83
C ALA A 701 -3.23 13.64 10.94
N GLN A 702 -2.85 13.83 9.67
CA GLN A 702 -2.65 12.73 8.69
C GLN A 702 -3.87 11.82 8.54
N GLN A 703 -5.04 12.39 8.81
CA GLN A 703 -6.33 11.72 8.85
C GLN A 703 -7.34 12.55 8.07
N ALA A 704 -8.40 11.87 7.67
CA ALA A 704 -9.65 12.52 7.29
C ALA A 704 -10.78 11.87 8.10
N VAL A 705 -11.88 12.61 8.21
CA VAL A 705 -13.07 12.19 8.97
C VAL A 705 -14.28 12.24 8.06
N ILE A 706 -15.10 11.19 8.10
CA ILE A 706 -16.46 11.22 7.54
C ILE A 706 -17.44 11.40 8.70
N LEU A 707 -18.30 12.40 8.58
CA LEU A 707 -19.41 12.71 9.46
C LEU A 707 -20.68 12.20 8.76
N PHE A 708 -21.11 11.00 9.10
CA PHE A 708 -22.31 10.38 8.56
C PHE A 708 -23.56 11.03 9.12
N ASN A 709 -24.47 11.43 8.24
CA ASN A 709 -25.71 12.10 8.58
C ASN A 709 -26.79 11.09 8.99
N ASN A 710 -27.12 11.05 10.29
CA ASN A 710 -28.13 10.17 10.85
C ASN A 710 -29.54 10.78 10.88
N ALA A 711 -29.76 11.86 10.12
CA ALA A 711 -30.95 12.71 10.11
C ALA A 711 -31.16 13.53 11.40
N ASN A 712 -32.06 14.52 11.32
CA ASN A 712 -32.44 15.41 12.43
C ASN A 712 -31.25 16.12 13.09
N GLY A 713 -30.22 16.48 12.32
CA GLY A 713 -29.04 17.19 12.80
C GLY A 713 -28.08 16.35 13.66
N GLN A 714 -28.20 15.02 13.63
CA GLN A 714 -27.26 14.12 14.30
C GLN A 714 -26.24 13.54 13.32
N PHE A 715 -24.98 13.57 13.72
CA PHE A 715 -23.87 13.05 12.92
C PHE A 715 -23.04 12.04 13.73
N SER A 716 -22.63 10.96 13.08
CA SER A 716 -21.64 10.00 13.64
C SER A 716 -20.35 10.12 12.87
N ARG A 717 -19.22 10.17 13.58
CA ARG A 717 -17.90 10.35 12.95
C ARG A 717 -17.15 9.03 12.80
N SER A 718 -16.45 8.89 11.67
CA SER A 718 -15.49 7.81 11.42
C SER A 718 -14.21 8.41 10.85
N PHE A 719 -13.08 8.07 11.46
CA PHE A 719 -11.76 8.49 11.01
C PHE A 719 -11.17 7.45 10.06
N PHE A 720 -10.42 7.93 9.08
CA PHE A 720 -9.57 7.11 8.24
C PHE A 720 -8.24 7.83 8.00
N ALA A 721 -7.18 7.06 7.81
CA ALA A 721 -5.88 7.65 7.48
C ALA A 721 -5.91 8.20 6.07
N SER A 722 -5.56 9.48 5.92
CA SER A 722 -5.24 10.08 4.62
C SER A 722 -3.76 9.89 4.28
N GLY A 723 -2.93 9.61 5.29
CA GLY A 723 -1.49 9.36 5.16
C GLY A 723 -0.64 10.61 4.93
N ALA A 724 -1.24 11.81 5.03
CA ALA A 724 -0.56 13.11 4.99
C ALA A 724 -1.57 14.24 5.30
N ASP A 725 -1.10 15.49 5.38
CA ASP A 725 -1.96 16.64 5.66
C ASP A 725 -2.92 16.90 4.50
N THR A 726 -4.21 16.69 4.73
CA THR A 726 -5.21 16.79 3.67
C THR A 726 -5.71 18.23 3.51
N ALA A 727 -5.35 18.86 2.39
CA ALA A 727 -5.60 20.28 2.14
C ALA A 727 -6.78 20.55 1.21
N SER A 728 -7.16 19.60 0.35
CA SER A 728 -8.32 19.75 -0.53
C SER A 728 -8.92 18.41 -0.90
N MET A 729 -10.21 18.41 -1.20
CA MET A 729 -11.01 17.20 -1.35
C MET A 729 -12.12 17.43 -2.38
N THR A 730 -12.47 16.36 -3.10
CA THR A 730 -13.69 16.30 -3.91
C THR A 730 -14.29 14.90 -3.83
N SER A 731 -15.56 14.77 -4.19
CA SER A 731 -16.31 13.51 -4.16
C SER A 731 -16.99 13.26 -5.50
N ALA A 732 -17.02 11.99 -5.90
CA ALA A 732 -17.73 11.52 -7.09
C ALA A 732 -17.94 10.00 -6.97
N ASP A 733 -18.98 9.45 -7.58
CA ASP A 733 -19.13 7.99 -7.73
C ASP A 733 -18.18 7.50 -8.83
N LEU A 734 -16.92 7.23 -8.47
CA LEU A 734 -15.86 6.88 -9.41
C LEU A 734 -15.97 5.43 -9.87
N ASN A 735 -16.61 4.58 -9.08
CA ASN A 735 -16.77 3.15 -9.36
C ASN A 735 -18.19 2.75 -9.82
N HIS A 736 -19.13 3.70 -9.92
CA HIS A 736 -20.55 3.45 -10.22
C HIS A 736 -21.24 2.51 -9.23
N GLY A 737 -20.78 2.53 -7.99
CA GLY A 737 -21.30 1.73 -6.89
C GLY A 737 -22.56 2.33 -6.26
N GLY A 738 -22.94 3.55 -6.64
CA GLY A 738 -24.03 4.31 -6.03
C GLY A 738 -23.66 4.95 -4.68
N LYS A 739 -22.39 4.83 -4.26
CA LYS A 739 -21.81 5.56 -3.13
C LYS A 739 -20.86 6.61 -3.69
N SER A 740 -20.76 7.77 -3.03
CA SER A 740 -19.71 8.72 -3.37
C SER A 740 -18.34 8.17 -2.92
N ASP A 741 -17.37 8.20 -3.82
CA ASP A 741 -15.96 8.01 -3.50
C ASP A 741 -15.31 9.37 -3.21
N LEU A 742 -14.14 9.34 -2.59
CA LEU A 742 -13.44 10.55 -2.16
C LEU A 742 -12.06 10.65 -2.80
N ILE A 743 -11.74 11.82 -3.33
CA ILE A 743 -10.43 12.17 -3.87
C ILE A 743 -9.88 13.30 -2.99
N PHE A 744 -8.63 13.19 -2.57
CA PHE A 744 -8.01 14.25 -1.80
C PHE A 744 -6.56 14.49 -2.17
N SER A 745 -6.18 15.77 -2.11
CA SER A 745 -4.80 16.23 -2.29
C SER A 745 -4.16 16.42 -0.93
N ASN A 746 -2.99 15.84 -0.75
CA ASN A 746 -2.20 16.02 0.45
C ASN A 746 -1.09 17.06 0.22
N PHE A 747 -0.81 17.82 1.27
CA PHE A 747 0.24 18.83 1.31
C PHE A 747 1.49 18.31 2.03
N GLU A 748 2.61 18.97 1.74
CA GLU A 748 3.95 18.75 2.27
C GLU A 748 3.94 18.62 3.81
N LEU A 749 4.27 17.43 4.28
CA LEU A 749 5.01 17.25 5.53
C LEU A 749 6.48 17.13 5.13
N ASP A 750 7.42 17.50 6.00
CA ASP A 750 8.89 17.47 5.76
C ASP A 750 9.44 16.10 5.24
N PHE A 751 8.59 15.08 5.09
CA PHE A 751 8.88 13.67 4.82
C PHE A 751 7.99 13.05 3.71
N ARG A 752 7.17 13.82 2.97
CA ARG A 752 6.42 13.31 1.79
C ARG A 752 6.30 14.37 0.69
N PRO A 753 6.64 14.08 -0.57
CA PRO A 753 6.25 14.94 -1.68
C PRO A 753 4.71 15.00 -1.77
N PRO A 754 4.12 16.13 -2.20
CA PRO A 754 2.67 16.25 -2.34
C PRO A 754 2.13 15.14 -3.26
N ASN A 755 1.06 14.48 -2.82
CA ASN A 755 0.40 13.42 -3.55
C ASN A 755 -1.12 13.59 -3.54
N ALA A 756 -1.80 12.79 -4.36
CA ALA A 756 -3.24 12.67 -4.33
C ALA A 756 -3.65 11.21 -4.16
N ASN A 757 -4.61 11.00 -3.27
CA ASN A 757 -5.12 9.68 -2.95
C ASN A 757 -6.60 9.61 -3.31
N VAL A 758 -7.04 8.42 -3.73
CA VAL A 758 -8.44 8.10 -3.97
C VAL A 758 -8.84 7.06 -2.96
N VAL A 759 -9.89 7.33 -2.20
CA VAL A 759 -10.47 6.41 -1.23
C VAL A 759 -11.84 5.99 -1.73
N PHE A 760 -11.95 4.70 -2.00
CA PHE A 760 -13.20 4.03 -2.30
C PHE A 760 -13.83 3.57 -0.99
N HIS A 761 -15.06 3.99 -0.72
CA HIS A 761 -15.77 3.50 0.46
C HIS A 761 -16.40 2.14 0.14
N LYS A 762 -16.08 1.10 0.94
CA LYS A 762 -16.72 -0.22 0.81
C LYS A 762 -18.15 -0.22 1.33
#